data_AF-A0A661Y9R6-F1
#
_entry.id   AF-A0A661Y9R6-F1
#
_cell.length_a   1.000
_cell.length_b   1.000
_cell.length_c   1.000
_cell.angle_alpha   90.00
_cell.angle_beta   90.00
_cell.angle_gamma   90.00
#
_symmetry.space_group_name_H-M   'P 1'
#
loop_
_entity.id
_entity.type
_entity.pdbx_description
1 polymer ?
#
loop_
_entity_poly.entity_id
_entity_poly.type
_entity_poly.pdbx_seq_one_letter_code
_entity_poly.pdbx_strand_id
1 'polypeptide(L)'
;MISLIVQTAVADGAAQSIYDKEWQAVYELEQKGKPRSAIDIVNKIYERAKADKNEAQMIKALEYNIRLSSRFEENHFEKGIAYIQQELPAFSQPSSQVLHSLLADLYLGYYNSQRYLILQRTNVVDYELNDMATWDQKLFAEKIFGELNKSLENKTLLQNTLASVYEDILTKEDSLNIFRPSLFDILAHQALDFYKNDEFMSSRPAIRFELDDPQMLDIADAFVRLELEEKEDFSMKFHALKLYQDLLAFHLGDKDPAALIDVDLSRLNFNYDHAIFEEKDKLLLHTLEQMESKYIDHEGVAEIYYEIALQYDRSGNKYAPIISDEHKRDKAVAVQYCENAIKEFPESYGAAQCKILLKQIREKSLDCLLDYASLPGKHILSSLEFRNVSQLFLRVVPLDPAEDRKQRQNWNNDGKLKEYRQLRPVKQWSVELAVDADHNTHRTELAIPPLTEGYYGLMISDNPAFEESKGVISINNFWVSNISYISKEQDNGDLMFYVLDRAKGQSMPDVKVQVYEEHYDNNKREYLLEKTGTYTSDQQGAFIIQATSGNSNRLVLDFMTDVDRFTSPNFFYISKPWHQPEKAVRNTHFFTDRAIYRPGQIVYFKGIVIERLGEEHKIVKNEKISVGFYDVNNQLISEIELQTNEYGSFSASFTTPVGTLTGRMRIQNEYGRHYISVEEYKRPKFEVVFDPVKGSYKLDSKVTLSGKAMAYAGNAIDHASVKYRVVRNVYYPYRYFRWGFYPQTSETEIAFGETQTADDGSFSVAFTAIPDRSQPALYSPVFNYTLMVDVTDISGEVHSAQKSVSVGEKSLLIKLDLAEMVNRDAVEQIAITTTNLNGEKE
;
A
#
# COMPACT_ATOMS: atom_id res chain seq x y z
N MET A 1 22.29 -2.62 0.60
CA MET A 1 23.67 -2.31 1.06
C MET A 1 23.96 -3.31 2.17
N ILE A 2 24.61 -4.43 1.83
CA ILE A 2 24.94 -5.46 2.81
C ILE A 2 25.85 -4.80 3.85
N SER A 3 25.39 -4.73 5.10
CA SER A 3 26.22 -4.31 6.22
C SER A 3 27.07 -5.51 6.64
N LEU A 4 28.13 -5.78 5.88
CA LEU A 4 29.12 -6.80 6.23
C LEU A 4 29.92 -6.30 7.44
N ILE A 5 29.51 -6.71 8.64
CA ILE A 5 30.38 -6.68 9.83
C ILE A 5 31.15 -8.00 9.83
N VAL A 6 32.32 -8.02 9.22
CA VAL A 6 33.23 -9.18 9.27
C VAL A 6 34.02 -9.12 10.58
N GLN A 7 33.75 -10.02 11.53
CA GLN A 7 34.64 -10.30 12.66
C GLN A 7 35.54 -11.49 12.31
N THR A 8 36.84 -11.26 12.17
CA THR A 8 37.82 -12.32 11.89
C THR A 8 37.98 -13.28 13.08
N ALA A 9 38.16 -14.57 12.79
CA ALA A 9 38.72 -15.56 13.71
C ALA A 9 40.04 -16.07 13.10
N VAL A 10 41.03 -16.29 13.97
CA VAL A 10 42.44 -16.52 13.61
C VAL A 10 42.69 -18.00 13.35
N ALA A 11 43.33 -18.33 12.22
CA ALA A 11 44.00 -19.61 12.01
C ALA A 11 45.37 -19.43 11.34
N ASP A 12 46.35 -20.21 11.82
CA ASP A 12 47.78 -19.97 11.71
C ASP A 12 48.38 -20.21 10.31
N GLY A 13 48.90 -19.12 9.72
CA GLY A 13 49.85 -19.10 8.62
C GLY A 13 50.58 -17.75 8.58
N ALA A 14 51.89 -17.73 8.33
CA ALA A 14 52.67 -16.49 8.41
C ALA A 14 52.18 -15.38 7.44
N ALA A 15 51.61 -15.74 6.28
CA ALA A 15 51.01 -14.80 5.34
C ALA A 15 49.63 -14.28 5.80
N GLN A 16 48.75 -15.17 6.31
CA GLN A 16 47.43 -14.78 6.85
C GLN A 16 47.56 -13.81 8.03
N SER A 17 48.56 -14.06 8.90
CA SER A 17 48.84 -13.20 10.06
C SER A 17 49.19 -11.74 9.69
N ILE A 18 49.70 -11.51 8.47
CA ILE A 18 50.05 -10.17 8.00
C ILE A 18 48.81 -9.45 7.47
N TYR A 19 47.97 -10.14 6.67
CA TYR A 19 46.70 -9.59 6.20
C TYR A 19 45.78 -9.23 7.37
N ASP A 20 45.67 -10.11 8.37
CA ASP A 20 44.87 -9.88 9.58
C ASP A 20 45.29 -8.59 10.30
N LYS A 21 46.61 -8.36 10.42
CA LYS A 21 47.15 -7.15 11.05
C LYS A 21 46.84 -5.89 10.25
N GLU A 22 46.91 -5.96 8.92
CA GLU A 22 46.59 -4.81 8.06
C GLU A 22 45.11 -4.50 8.04
N TRP A 23 44.24 -5.53 7.99
CA TRP A 23 42.79 -5.36 8.10
C TRP A 23 42.37 -4.83 9.47
N GLN A 24 43.04 -5.25 10.55
CA GLN A 24 42.82 -4.68 11.87
C GLN A 24 43.14 -3.17 11.89
N ALA A 25 44.23 -2.74 11.22
CA ALA A 25 44.56 -1.33 11.10
C ALA A 25 43.52 -0.54 10.28
N VAL A 26 42.97 -1.14 9.21
CA VAL A 26 41.85 -0.58 8.44
C VAL A 26 40.63 -0.39 9.35
N TYR A 27 40.26 -1.40 10.13
CA TYR A 27 39.11 -1.37 11.05
C TYR A 27 39.26 -0.28 12.12
N GLU A 28 40.45 -0.15 12.73
CA GLU A 28 40.71 0.90 13.71
C GLU A 28 40.59 2.32 13.12
N LEU A 29 41.02 2.53 11.88
CA LEU A 29 40.86 3.81 11.20
C LEU A 29 39.40 4.10 10.84
N GLU A 30 38.65 3.07 10.49
CA GLU A 30 37.20 3.18 10.22
C GLU A 30 36.44 3.60 11.48
N GLN A 31 36.71 2.97 12.63
CA GLN A 31 36.12 3.35 13.92
C GLN A 31 36.48 4.79 14.33
N LYS A 32 37.66 5.27 13.93
CA LYS A 32 38.11 6.66 14.16
C LYS A 32 37.56 7.66 13.13
N GLY A 33 36.70 7.23 12.20
CA GLY A 33 36.11 8.10 11.17
C GLY A 33 37.13 8.61 10.13
N LYS A 34 38.17 7.83 9.82
CA LYS A 34 39.26 8.20 8.89
C LYS A 34 39.26 7.35 7.60
N PRO A 35 38.24 7.45 6.74
CA PRO A 35 38.11 6.57 5.57
C PRO A 35 39.23 6.73 4.54
N ARG A 36 39.76 7.95 4.32
CA ARG A 36 40.88 8.17 3.38
C ARG A 36 42.16 7.46 3.83
N SER A 37 42.51 7.57 5.10
CA SER A 37 43.68 6.87 5.66
C SER A 37 43.50 5.35 5.65
N ALA A 38 42.26 4.87 5.81
CA ALA A 38 41.95 3.45 5.69
C ALA A 38 42.16 2.96 4.24
N ILE A 39 41.73 3.74 3.23
CA ILE A 39 41.96 3.44 1.80
C ILE A 39 43.45 3.30 1.48
N ASP A 40 44.32 4.15 2.05
CA ASP A 40 45.78 4.02 1.83
C ASP A 40 46.34 2.66 2.27
N ILE A 41 45.75 2.06 3.31
CA ILE A 41 46.12 0.72 3.78
C ILE A 41 45.46 -0.34 2.89
N VAL A 42 44.19 -0.17 2.52
CA VAL A 42 43.48 -1.08 1.61
C VAL A 42 44.20 -1.21 0.26
N ASN A 43 44.71 -0.11 -0.30
CA ASN A 43 45.49 -0.14 -1.55
C ASN A 43 46.80 -0.91 -1.39
N LYS A 44 47.45 -0.85 -0.21
CA LYS A 44 48.65 -1.66 0.07
C LYS A 44 48.31 -3.15 0.19
N ILE A 45 47.18 -3.46 0.82
CA ILE A 45 46.66 -4.83 0.88
C ILE A 45 46.40 -5.35 -0.54
N TYR A 46 45.78 -4.54 -1.41
CA TYR A 46 45.52 -4.90 -2.81
C TYR A 46 46.80 -5.22 -3.58
N GLU A 47 47.80 -4.33 -3.55
CA GLU A 47 49.08 -4.55 -4.24
C GLU A 47 49.82 -5.79 -3.73
N ARG A 48 49.76 -6.05 -2.42
CA ARG A 48 50.33 -7.29 -1.86
C ARG A 48 49.55 -8.52 -2.32
N ALA A 49 48.23 -8.50 -2.22
CA ALA A 49 47.36 -9.58 -2.67
C ALA A 49 47.58 -9.91 -4.15
N LYS A 50 47.82 -8.89 -4.97
CA LYS A 50 48.21 -9.05 -6.38
C LYS A 50 49.56 -9.72 -6.55
N ALA A 51 50.57 -9.33 -5.76
CA ALA A 51 51.89 -9.97 -5.76
C ALA A 51 51.83 -11.44 -5.29
N ASP A 52 51.00 -11.72 -4.28
CA ASP A 52 50.81 -13.03 -3.67
C ASP A 52 49.83 -13.91 -4.48
N LYS A 53 49.18 -13.35 -5.52
CA LYS A 53 48.10 -13.97 -6.32
C LYS A 53 46.91 -14.42 -5.47
N ASN A 54 46.62 -13.71 -4.39
CA ASN A 54 45.48 -13.96 -3.52
C ASN A 54 44.27 -13.14 -4.00
N GLU A 55 43.54 -13.70 -4.97
CA GLU A 55 42.40 -13.02 -5.59
C GLU A 55 41.25 -12.74 -4.60
N ALA A 56 41.05 -13.57 -3.58
CA ALA A 56 40.04 -13.32 -2.54
C ALA A 56 40.36 -12.03 -1.74
N GLN A 57 41.62 -11.85 -1.34
CA GLN A 57 42.07 -10.61 -0.70
C GLN A 57 42.05 -9.41 -1.64
N MET A 58 42.31 -9.62 -2.94
CA MET A 58 42.14 -8.56 -3.95
C MET A 58 40.68 -8.10 -4.03
N ILE A 59 39.71 -9.03 -4.11
CA ILE A 59 38.27 -8.72 -4.11
C ILE A 59 37.89 -7.97 -2.84
N LYS A 60 38.31 -8.45 -1.66
CA LYS A 60 38.07 -7.78 -0.37
C LYS A 60 38.55 -6.34 -0.37
N ALA A 61 39.74 -6.10 -0.90
CA ALA A 61 40.30 -4.76 -0.99
C ALA A 61 39.53 -3.86 -1.97
N LEU A 62 39.07 -4.38 -3.11
CA LEU A 62 38.20 -3.65 -4.04
C LEU A 62 36.88 -3.23 -3.37
N GLU A 63 36.21 -4.18 -2.71
CA GLU A 63 34.94 -3.91 -2.01
C GLU A 63 35.10 -2.87 -0.89
N TYR A 64 36.13 -3.01 -0.05
CA TYR A 64 36.44 -2.05 1.01
C TYR A 64 36.77 -0.66 0.45
N ASN A 65 37.51 -0.59 -0.67
CA ASN A 65 37.81 0.68 -1.30
C ASN A 65 36.52 1.40 -1.72
N ILE A 66 35.61 0.70 -2.39
CA ILE A 66 34.32 1.27 -2.83
C ILE A 66 33.47 1.71 -1.63
N ARG A 67 33.35 0.84 -0.61
CA ARG A 67 32.58 1.10 0.61
C ARG A 67 33.13 2.28 1.41
N LEU A 68 34.45 2.45 1.48
CA LEU A 68 35.07 3.57 2.18
C LEU A 68 34.96 4.87 1.37
N SER A 69 35.09 4.79 0.04
CA SER A 69 34.98 5.94 -0.87
C SER A 69 33.58 6.53 -0.86
N SER A 70 32.53 5.70 -0.73
CA SER A 70 31.13 6.18 -0.65
C SER A 70 30.87 7.16 0.50
N ARG A 71 31.73 7.20 1.53
CA ARG A 71 31.60 8.13 2.67
C ARG A 71 31.99 9.57 2.35
N PHE A 72 32.71 9.82 1.25
CA PHE A 72 33.21 11.15 0.93
C PHE A 72 33.26 11.48 -0.57
N GLU A 73 33.04 10.51 -1.45
CA GLU A 73 33.01 10.73 -2.89
C GLU A 73 31.59 10.90 -3.43
N GLU A 74 31.39 11.95 -4.22
CA GLU A 74 30.24 12.07 -5.12
C GLU A 74 30.34 11.02 -6.24
N ASN A 75 29.20 10.56 -6.74
CA ASN A 75 29.06 9.58 -7.82
C ASN A 75 29.88 8.29 -7.56
N HIS A 76 29.85 7.82 -6.31
CA HIS A 76 30.67 6.69 -5.87
C HIS A 76 30.26 5.36 -6.52
N PHE A 77 28.99 5.20 -6.91
CA PHE A 77 28.53 4.01 -7.63
C PHE A 77 29.14 3.96 -9.03
N GLU A 78 29.08 5.07 -9.77
CA GLU A 78 29.65 5.21 -11.11
C GLU A 78 31.16 4.92 -11.10
N LYS A 79 31.87 5.53 -10.15
CA LYS A 79 33.31 5.29 -9.98
C LYS A 79 33.62 3.87 -9.54
N GLY A 80 32.82 3.30 -8.63
CA GLY A 80 32.96 1.92 -8.19
C GLY A 80 32.78 0.94 -9.35
N ILE A 81 31.74 1.13 -10.17
CA ILE A 81 31.49 0.33 -11.38
C ILE A 81 32.66 0.43 -12.36
N ALA A 82 33.11 1.65 -12.67
CA ALA A 82 34.25 1.86 -13.54
C ALA A 82 35.53 1.19 -12.99
N TYR A 83 35.73 1.25 -11.67
CA TYR A 83 36.88 0.63 -11.01
C TYR A 83 36.86 -0.90 -11.10
N ILE A 84 35.72 -1.54 -10.81
CA ILE A 84 35.59 -2.99 -10.98
C ILE A 84 35.74 -3.41 -12.45
N GLN A 85 35.12 -2.68 -13.39
CA GLN A 85 35.26 -2.95 -14.82
C GLN A 85 36.71 -2.86 -15.30
N GLN A 86 37.48 -1.91 -14.77
CA GLN A 86 38.90 -1.75 -15.08
C GLN A 86 39.75 -2.90 -14.55
N GLU A 87 39.48 -3.37 -13.33
CA GLU A 87 40.27 -4.45 -12.70
C GLU A 87 39.82 -5.85 -13.13
N LEU A 88 38.58 -6.03 -13.60
CA LEU A 88 38.00 -7.32 -13.99
C LEU A 88 38.92 -8.19 -14.88
N PRO A 89 39.63 -7.67 -15.90
CA PRO A 89 40.52 -8.47 -16.74
C PRO A 89 41.75 -9.06 -16.01
N ALA A 90 42.06 -8.58 -14.80
CA ALA A 90 43.17 -9.06 -13.98
C ALA A 90 42.82 -10.31 -13.16
N PHE A 91 41.56 -10.72 -13.12
CA PHE A 91 41.08 -11.85 -12.33
C PHE A 91 40.85 -13.09 -13.20
N SER A 92 41.28 -14.24 -12.69
CA SER A 92 40.98 -15.54 -13.29
C SER A 92 39.61 -16.06 -12.85
N GLN A 93 39.07 -17.03 -13.59
CA GLN A 93 37.88 -17.76 -13.15
C GLN A 93 38.27 -18.73 -12.01
N PRO A 94 37.49 -18.84 -10.93
CA PRO A 94 36.13 -18.30 -10.78
C PRO A 94 36.04 -16.91 -10.12
N SER A 95 37.14 -16.25 -9.75
CA SER A 95 37.11 -14.93 -9.09
C SER A 95 36.50 -13.83 -9.95
N SER A 96 36.63 -13.91 -11.28
CA SER A 96 35.91 -13.01 -12.20
C SER A 96 34.39 -13.08 -12.06
N GLN A 97 33.82 -14.25 -11.73
CA GLN A 97 32.38 -14.42 -11.51
C GLN A 97 31.92 -13.68 -10.26
N VAL A 98 32.73 -13.67 -9.20
CA VAL A 98 32.46 -12.88 -7.99
C VAL A 98 32.41 -11.39 -8.32
N LEU A 99 33.31 -10.89 -9.16
CA LEU A 99 33.30 -9.49 -9.59
C LEU A 99 32.08 -9.14 -10.46
N HIS A 100 31.59 -10.05 -11.28
CA HIS A 100 30.33 -9.86 -12.00
C HIS A 100 29.13 -9.74 -11.04
N SER A 101 29.10 -10.55 -9.97
CA SER A 101 28.09 -10.41 -8.91
C SER A 101 28.19 -9.05 -8.21
N LEU A 102 29.41 -8.61 -7.88
CA LEU A 102 29.64 -7.29 -7.28
C LEU A 102 29.22 -6.14 -8.21
N LEU A 103 29.43 -6.27 -9.53
CA LEU A 103 28.94 -5.29 -10.51
C LEU A 103 27.41 -5.20 -10.50
N ALA A 104 26.72 -6.35 -10.46
CA ALA A 104 25.26 -6.39 -10.35
C ALA A 104 24.77 -5.65 -9.09
N ASP A 105 25.41 -5.87 -7.95
CA ASP A 105 25.12 -5.18 -6.69
C ASP A 105 25.34 -3.67 -6.76
N LEU A 106 26.40 -3.22 -7.43
CA LEU A 106 26.66 -1.79 -7.62
C LEU A 106 25.62 -1.12 -8.51
N TYR A 107 25.22 -1.77 -9.60
CA TYR A 107 24.13 -1.29 -10.46
C TYR A 107 22.80 -1.22 -9.69
N LEU A 108 22.48 -2.26 -8.91
CA LEU A 108 21.29 -2.29 -8.07
C LEU A 108 21.35 -1.23 -6.96
N GLY A 109 22.53 -0.97 -6.40
CA GLY A 109 22.78 0.10 -5.42
C GLY A 109 22.51 1.49 -6.00
N TYR A 110 23.01 1.75 -7.22
CA TYR A 110 22.72 2.99 -7.94
C TYR A 110 21.22 3.15 -8.15
N TYR A 111 20.57 2.12 -8.73
CA TYR A 111 19.13 2.11 -8.99
C TYR A 111 18.35 2.45 -7.71
N ASN A 112 18.64 1.78 -6.60
CA ASN A 112 17.97 2.01 -5.32
C ASN A 112 18.19 3.43 -4.78
N SER A 113 19.37 4.01 -4.98
CA SER A 113 19.67 5.39 -4.55
C SER A 113 18.91 6.44 -5.38
N GLN A 114 18.63 6.15 -6.65
CA GLN A 114 17.93 7.03 -7.58
C GLN A 114 16.50 6.59 -7.89
N ARG A 115 15.96 5.63 -7.12
CA ARG A 115 14.71 4.91 -7.41
C ARG A 115 13.53 5.83 -7.72
N TYR A 116 13.33 6.86 -6.91
CA TYR A 116 12.27 7.85 -7.11
C TYR A 116 12.36 8.57 -8.46
N LEU A 117 13.56 8.95 -8.89
CA LEU A 117 13.77 9.63 -10.17
C LEU A 117 13.63 8.67 -11.34
N ILE A 118 14.15 7.44 -11.22
CA ILE A 118 14.11 6.43 -12.29
C ILE A 118 12.67 6.00 -12.57
N LEU A 119 11.85 5.79 -11.52
CA LEU A 119 10.44 5.43 -11.67
C LEU A 119 9.57 6.52 -12.30
N GLN A 120 10.07 7.76 -12.41
CA GLN A 120 9.40 8.88 -13.09
C GLN A 120 9.79 9.02 -14.57
N ARG A 121 10.77 8.25 -15.05
CA ARG A 121 11.23 8.32 -16.44
C ARG A 121 10.30 7.52 -17.35
N THR A 122 9.96 8.08 -18.50
CA THR A 122 9.34 7.33 -19.61
C THR A 122 10.41 6.50 -20.33
N ASN A 123 10.06 5.32 -20.85
CA ASN A 123 10.99 4.51 -21.64
C ASN A 123 11.54 5.32 -22.82
N VAL A 124 12.86 5.50 -22.90
CA VAL A 124 13.53 6.29 -23.96
C VAL A 124 14.16 5.33 -24.96
N VAL A 125 14.14 5.64 -26.27
CA VAL A 125 14.68 4.74 -27.31
C VAL A 125 16.17 5.04 -27.61
N ASP A 126 16.62 6.28 -27.38
CA ASP A 126 18.00 6.74 -27.61
C ASP A 126 18.75 6.95 -26.28
N TYR A 127 19.39 5.90 -25.77
CA TYR A 127 20.17 5.97 -24.53
C TYR A 127 21.61 6.48 -24.77
N GLU A 128 22.09 7.37 -23.91
CA GLU A 128 23.53 7.54 -23.71
C GLU A 128 24.02 6.42 -22.78
N LEU A 129 24.41 5.28 -23.36
CA LEU A 129 24.82 4.08 -22.60
C LEU A 129 25.98 4.30 -21.62
N ASN A 130 26.70 5.41 -21.71
CA ASN A 130 27.79 5.76 -20.79
C ASN A 130 27.33 6.61 -19.59
N ASP A 131 26.10 7.12 -19.59
CA ASP A 131 25.54 7.92 -18.51
C ASP A 131 24.30 7.25 -17.89
N MET A 132 24.49 6.61 -16.73
CA MET A 132 23.43 5.97 -15.95
C MET A 132 22.34 6.93 -15.48
N ALA A 133 22.61 8.25 -15.46
CA ALA A 133 21.58 9.24 -15.19
C ALA A 133 20.52 9.33 -16.30
N THR A 134 20.78 8.75 -17.48
CA THR A 134 19.81 8.67 -18.60
C THR A 134 19.02 7.36 -18.65
N TRP A 135 19.41 6.35 -17.87
CA TRP A 135 18.84 5.01 -17.95
C TRP A 135 17.44 4.95 -17.32
N ASP A 136 16.54 4.18 -17.94
CA ASP A 136 15.24 3.85 -17.36
C ASP A 136 15.30 2.54 -16.55
N GLN A 137 14.20 2.18 -15.91
CA GLN A 137 14.10 0.95 -15.11
C GLN A 137 14.42 -0.31 -15.93
N LYS A 138 14.02 -0.35 -17.21
CA LYS A 138 14.21 -1.50 -18.09
C LYS A 138 15.70 -1.74 -18.32
N LEU A 139 16.46 -0.70 -18.65
CA LEU A 139 17.89 -0.81 -18.92
C LEU A 139 18.69 -1.21 -17.67
N PHE A 140 18.32 -0.69 -16.48
CA PHE A 140 18.92 -1.16 -15.23
C PHE A 140 18.67 -2.66 -15.00
N ALA A 141 17.43 -3.11 -15.19
CA ALA A 141 17.08 -4.52 -15.05
C ALA A 141 17.96 -5.38 -15.97
N GLU A 142 18.05 -5.02 -17.26
CA GLU A 142 18.85 -5.75 -18.26
C GLU A 142 20.34 -5.80 -17.93
N LYS A 143 20.90 -4.70 -17.41
CA LYS A 143 22.31 -4.66 -17.00
C LYS A 143 22.59 -5.51 -15.77
N ILE A 144 21.76 -5.40 -14.73
CA ILE A 144 21.92 -6.21 -13.51
C ILE A 144 21.78 -7.69 -13.85
N PHE A 145 20.74 -8.06 -14.59
CA PHE A 145 20.52 -9.42 -15.05
C PHE A 145 21.67 -9.97 -15.89
N GLY A 146 22.21 -9.17 -16.81
CA GLY A 146 23.35 -9.56 -17.63
C GLY A 146 24.61 -9.83 -16.81
N GLU A 147 24.89 -9.03 -15.78
CA GLU A 147 26.03 -9.26 -14.88
C GLU A 147 25.80 -10.48 -13.97
N LEU A 148 24.58 -10.71 -13.47
CA LEU A 148 24.24 -11.92 -12.72
C LEU A 148 24.37 -13.20 -13.57
N ASN A 149 23.98 -13.18 -14.84
CA ASN A 149 24.20 -14.34 -15.70
C ASN A 149 25.69 -14.63 -15.91
N LYS A 150 26.53 -13.60 -16.06
CA LYS A 150 27.98 -13.76 -16.15
C LYS A 150 28.58 -14.30 -14.85
N SER A 151 28.02 -13.95 -13.69
CA SER A 151 28.46 -14.51 -12.40
C SER A 151 28.15 -16.01 -12.28
N LEU A 152 27.18 -16.52 -13.03
CA LEU A 152 26.79 -17.93 -13.05
C LEU A 152 27.44 -18.75 -14.19
N GLU A 153 28.24 -18.12 -15.05
CA GLU A 153 28.97 -18.83 -16.11
C GLU A 153 29.99 -19.82 -15.56
N ASN A 154 30.25 -20.90 -16.33
CA ASN A 154 31.10 -22.01 -15.92
C ASN A 154 30.59 -22.74 -14.66
N LYS A 155 29.28 -23.02 -14.64
CA LYS A 155 28.56 -23.74 -13.57
C LYS A 155 29.37 -24.87 -12.91
N THR A 156 29.94 -25.79 -13.70
CA THR A 156 30.75 -26.91 -13.16
C THR A 156 31.98 -26.45 -12.37
N LEU A 157 32.66 -25.38 -12.79
CA LEU A 157 33.79 -24.83 -12.04
C LEU A 157 33.32 -24.24 -10.71
N LEU A 158 32.23 -23.48 -10.72
CA LEU A 158 31.65 -22.85 -9.53
C LEU A 158 31.18 -23.91 -8.51
N GLN A 159 30.51 -24.96 -8.99
CA GLN A 159 30.05 -26.09 -8.18
C GLN A 159 31.20 -26.85 -7.50
N ASN A 160 32.35 -26.95 -8.17
CA ASN A 160 33.55 -27.62 -7.63
C ASN A 160 34.43 -26.68 -6.77
N THR A 161 34.09 -25.40 -6.67
CA THR A 161 34.84 -24.42 -5.87
C THR A 161 34.16 -24.27 -4.52
N LEU A 162 34.87 -24.60 -3.43
CA LEU A 162 34.33 -24.48 -2.08
C LEU A 162 34.13 -23.01 -1.69
N ALA A 163 33.01 -22.70 -1.04
CA ALA A 163 32.71 -21.38 -0.50
C ALA A 163 33.82 -20.87 0.44
N SER A 164 34.43 -21.76 1.21
CA SER A 164 35.52 -21.43 2.15
C SER A 164 36.77 -20.84 1.49
N VAL A 165 36.97 -21.03 0.18
CA VAL A 165 38.07 -20.38 -0.56
C VAL A 165 37.93 -18.85 -0.54
N TYR A 166 36.70 -18.36 -0.40
CA TYR A 166 36.34 -16.94 -0.37
C TYR A 166 35.90 -16.49 1.03
N GLU A 167 36.23 -17.22 2.10
CA GLU A 167 35.82 -16.90 3.48
C GLU A 167 36.14 -15.45 3.89
N ASP A 168 37.21 -14.89 3.33
CA ASP A 168 37.67 -13.54 3.60
C ASP A 168 36.71 -12.43 3.12
N ILE A 169 35.87 -12.71 2.13
CA ILE A 169 34.88 -11.77 1.56
C ILE A 169 33.44 -12.14 1.90
N LEU A 170 33.22 -13.27 2.56
CA LEU A 170 31.91 -13.70 3.02
C LEU A 170 31.65 -13.20 4.44
N THR A 171 30.38 -13.05 4.83
CA THR A 171 30.09 -12.86 6.25
C THR A 171 30.47 -14.12 7.02
N LYS A 172 30.68 -13.98 8.34
CA LYS A 172 30.95 -15.13 9.21
C LYS A 172 29.78 -16.12 9.23
N GLU A 173 28.57 -15.63 8.97
CA GLU A 173 27.37 -16.45 8.82
C GLU A 173 27.38 -17.19 7.48
N ASP A 174 27.73 -16.54 6.37
CA ASP A 174 27.77 -17.15 5.02
C ASP A 174 28.89 -18.18 4.84
N SER A 175 30.09 -17.90 5.37
CA SER A 175 31.28 -18.76 5.21
C SER A 175 31.23 -20.06 6.04
N LEU A 176 30.38 -20.10 7.07
CA LEU A 176 30.14 -21.25 7.93
C LEU A 176 28.77 -21.90 7.67
N ASN A 177 28.04 -21.43 6.66
CA ASN A 177 26.69 -21.89 6.38
C ASN A 177 26.71 -23.27 5.71
N ILE A 178 26.24 -24.30 6.43
CA ILE A 178 26.04 -25.65 5.89
C ILE A 178 25.14 -25.69 4.65
N PHE A 179 24.32 -24.65 4.44
CA PHE A 179 23.40 -24.54 3.30
C PHE A 179 24.06 -23.99 2.03
N ARG A 180 25.28 -23.44 2.09
CA ARG A 180 25.98 -22.82 0.94
C ARG A 180 27.42 -23.35 0.78
N PRO A 181 27.61 -24.66 0.51
CA PRO A 181 28.95 -25.27 0.52
C PRO A 181 29.87 -24.84 -0.64
N SER A 182 29.32 -24.42 -1.78
CA SER A 182 30.07 -24.05 -2.98
C SER A 182 29.93 -22.56 -3.34
N LEU A 183 30.86 -22.07 -4.17
CA LEU A 183 30.76 -20.73 -4.74
C LEU A 183 29.52 -20.59 -5.64
N PHE A 184 29.10 -21.68 -6.31
CA PHE A 184 27.86 -21.68 -7.08
C PHE A 184 26.66 -21.35 -6.18
N ASP A 185 26.59 -21.91 -4.98
CA ASP A 185 25.48 -21.68 -4.05
C ASP A 185 25.37 -20.22 -3.64
N ILE A 186 26.50 -19.58 -3.34
CA ILE A 186 26.55 -18.17 -2.97
C ILE A 186 26.05 -17.29 -4.12
N LEU A 187 26.65 -17.45 -5.31
CA LEU A 187 26.34 -16.60 -6.47
C LEU A 187 24.91 -16.84 -6.97
N ALA A 188 24.44 -18.09 -6.95
CA ALA A 188 23.08 -18.44 -7.36
C ALA A 188 22.03 -17.84 -6.40
N HIS A 189 22.26 -17.86 -5.08
CA HIS A 189 21.33 -17.24 -4.14
C HIS A 189 21.30 -15.71 -4.26
N GLN A 190 22.44 -15.08 -4.51
CA GLN A 190 22.49 -13.64 -4.83
C GLN A 190 21.69 -13.31 -6.10
N ALA A 191 21.81 -14.14 -7.14
CA ALA A 191 21.02 -13.97 -8.36
C ALA A 191 19.52 -14.24 -8.11
N LEU A 192 19.16 -15.24 -7.29
CA LEU A 192 17.78 -15.51 -6.89
C LEU A 192 17.15 -14.31 -6.16
N ASP A 193 17.88 -13.64 -5.27
CA ASP A 193 17.35 -12.46 -4.56
C ASP A 193 16.91 -11.35 -5.53
N PHE A 194 17.62 -11.21 -6.67
CA PHE A 194 17.20 -10.31 -7.74
C PHE A 194 16.06 -10.88 -8.57
N TYR A 195 16.13 -12.15 -9.00
CA TYR A 195 15.08 -12.76 -9.86
C TYR A 195 13.73 -12.95 -9.16
N LYS A 196 13.71 -13.01 -7.83
CA LYS A 196 12.48 -13.08 -7.03
C LYS A 196 11.77 -11.73 -6.89
N ASN A 197 12.38 -10.62 -7.35
CA ASN A 197 11.84 -9.28 -7.19
C ASN A 197 11.02 -8.84 -8.43
N ASP A 198 9.69 -8.77 -8.27
CA ASP A 198 8.76 -8.37 -9.33
C ASP A 198 8.82 -6.86 -9.70
N GLU A 199 9.55 -6.03 -8.95
CA GLU A 199 9.63 -4.58 -9.18
C GLU A 199 10.07 -4.23 -10.61
N PHE A 200 11.10 -4.92 -11.11
CA PHE A 200 11.69 -4.61 -12.41
C PHE A 200 10.83 -5.05 -13.61
N MET A 201 9.68 -5.69 -13.34
CA MET A 201 8.75 -6.21 -14.35
C MET A 201 7.48 -5.34 -14.53
N SER A 202 7.33 -4.25 -13.77
CA SER A 202 6.11 -3.44 -13.77
C SER A 202 5.80 -2.70 -15.08
N SER A 203 6.79 -2.50 -15.95
CA SER A 203 6.68 -1.73 -17.21
C SER A 203 6.67 -2.60 -18.49
N ARG A 204 6.56 -3.94 -18.35
CA ARG A 204 6.70 -4.91 -19.46
C ARG A 204 5.35 -5.49 -19.95
N PRO A 205 5.31 -6.13 -21.15
CA PRO A 205 4.08 -6.54 -21.85
C PRO A 205 3.17 -7.49 -21.06
N ALA A 206 1.94 -7.66 -21.56
CA ALA A 206 0.89 -8.44 -20.91
C ALA A 206 1.11 -9.96 -20.83
N ILE A 207 1.90 -10.55 -21.73
CA ILE A 207 2.23 -11.99 -21.67
C ILE A 207 3.37 -12.14 -20.69
N ARG A 208 3.07 -12.72 -19.52
CA ARG A 208 4.04 -13.01 -18.46
C ARG A 208 4.17 -14.50 -18.27
N PHE A 209 5.33 -14.94 -17.80
CA PHE A 209 5.47 -16.28 -17.25
C PHE A 209 4.61 -16.42 -15.97
N GLU A 210 3.64 -17.32 -16.00
CA GLU A 210 2.72 -17.63 -14.89
C GLU A 210 3.07 -18.99 -14.29
N LEU A 211 2.93 -19.16 -12.97
CA LEU A 211 3.10 -20.45 -12.29
C LEU A 211 1.73 -21.13 -12.18
N ASP A 212 1.31 -21.77 -13.26
CA ASP A 212 -0.01 -22.40 -13.43
C ASP A 212 0.03 -23.94 -13.41
N ASP A 213 1.19 -24.57 -13.47
CA ASP A 213 1.35 -26.03 -13.36
C ASP A 213 1.45 -26.50 -11.90
N PRO A 214 0.55 -27.36 -11.40
CA PRO A 214 0.63 -27.94 -10.05
C PRO A 214 1.94 -28.66 -9.74
N GLN A 215 2.65 -29.19 -10.75
CA GLN A 215 3.97 -29.84 -10.58
C GLN A 215 5.05 -28.88 -10.06
N MET A 216 4.81 -27.56 -10.11
CA MET A 216 5.69 -26.56 -9.50
C MET A 216 5.82 -26.73 -7.98
N LEU A 217 4.85 -27.35 -7.31
CA LEU A 217 4.91 -27.65 -5.87
C LEU A 217 5.26 -29.12 -5.57
N ASP A 218 5.65 -29.92 -6.57
CA ASP A 218 6.07 -31.31 -6.37
C ASP A 218 7.47 -31.42 -5.73
N ILE A 219 7.90 -32.62 -5.34
CA ILE A 219 9.23 -32.90 -4.76
C ILE A 219 10.37 -32.50 -5.71
N ALA A 220 11.55 -32.17 -5.15
CA ALA A 220 12.73 -31.73 -5.90
C ALA A 220 13.04 -32.58 -7.14
N ASP A 221 13.02 -33.92 -7.01
CA ASP A 221 13.28 -34.85 -8.11
C ASP A 221 12.34 -34.61 -9.31
N ALA A 222 11.05 -34.42 -9.06
CA ALA A 222 10.05 -34.17 -10.09
C ALA A 222 10.19 -32.76 -10.67
N PHE A 223 10.36 -31.75 -9.81
CA PHE A 223 10.52 -30.36 -10.22
C PHE A 223 11.76 -30.15 -11.12
N VAL A 224 12.88 -30.79 -10.82
CA VAL A 224 14.11 -30.72 -11.65
C VAL A 224 13.89 -31.25 -13.06
N ARG A 225 12.97 -32.20 -13.25
CA ARG A 225 12.62 -32.78 -14.57
C ARG A 225 11.52 -32.01 -15.30
N LEU A 226 10.88 -31.04 -14.65
CA LEU A 226 9.80 -30.26 -15.25
C LEU A 226 10.33 -29.43 -16.41
N GLU A 227 9.70 -29.54 -17.58
CA GLU A 227 10.07 -28.72 -18.74
C GLU A 227 9.46 -27.33 -18.60
N LEU A 228 10.31 -26.34 -18.32
CA LEU A 228 9.93 -24.93 -18.28
C LEU A 228 10.13 -24.29 -19.66
N GLU A 229 9.08 -23.70 -20.22
CA GLU A 229 9.11 -22.96 -21.48
C GLU A 229 9.14 -21.45 -21.22
N GLU A 230 10.14 -20.77 -21.80
CA GLU A 230 10.23 -19.31 -21.74
C GLU A 230 9.25 -18.70 -22.76
N LYS A 231 8.18 -18.08 -22.27
CA LYS A 231 7.13 -17.46 -23.10
C LYS A 231 7.39 -15.99 -23.42
N GLU A 232 8.42 -15.39 -22.82
CA GLU A 232 8.76 -13.96 -22.85
C GLU A 232 10.27 -13.79 -22.87
N ASP A 233 10.80 -12.90 -23.70
CA ASP A 233 12.19 -12.47 -23.59
C ASP A 233 12.39 -11.77 -22.24
N PHE A 234 13.21 -12.35 -21.34
CA PHE A 234 13.62 -11.77 -20.05
C PHE A 234 12.58 -11.92 -18.93
N SER A 235 12.15 -13.16 -18.63
CA SER A 235 11.26 -13.41 -17.50
C SER A 235 12.02 -13.72 -16.19
N MET A 236 11.98 -12.81 -15.22
CA MET A 236 12.65 -13.01 -13.92
C MET A 236 12.16 -14.27 -13.19
N LYS A 237 10.86 -14.55 -13.20
CA LYS A 237 10.28 -15.77 -12.60
C LYS A 237 10.78 -17.03 -13.27
N PHE A 238 10.85 -17.04 -14.60
CA PHE A 238 11.40 -18.17 -15.34
C PHE A 238 12.86 -18.42 -14.96
N HIS A 239 13.69 -17.38 -14.91
CA HIS A 239 15.10 -17.51 -14.53
C HIS A 239 15.28 -17.92 -13.07
N ALA A 240 14.43 -17.45 -12.16
CA ALA A 240 14.42 -17.93 -10.78
C ALA A 240 14.14 -19.44 -10.72
N LEU A 241 13.11 -19.92 -11.44
CA LEU A 241 12.77 -21.35 -11.48
C LEU A 241 13.87 -22.20 -12.12
N LYS A 242 14.49 -21.72 -13.20
CA LYS A 242 15.65 -22.38 -13.81
C LYS A 242 16.82 -22.48 -12.85
N LEU A 243 17.09 -21.42 -12.10
CA LEU A 243 18.17 -21.40 -11.13
C LEU A 243 17.86 -22.32 -9.92
N TYR A 244 16.61 -22.41 -9.49
CA TYR A 244 16.19 -23.44 -8.53
C TYR A 244 16.35 -24.87 -9.10
N GLN A 245 15.97 -25.13 -10.36
CA GLN A 245 16.23 -26.44 -10.99
C GLN A 245 17.74 -26.75 -10.99
N ASP A 246 18.56 -25.75 -11.27
CA ASP A 246 20.02 -25.88 -11.32
C ASP A 246 20.67 -26.16 -9.98
N LEU A 247 20.22 -25.50 -8.90
CA LEU A 247 20.65 -25.72 -7.51
C LEU A 247 20.16 -27.07 -6.98
N LEU A 248 18.89 -27.42 -7.20
CA LEU A 248 18.36 -28.70 -6.78
C LEU A 248 19.07 -29.86 -7.49
N ALA A 249 19.25 -29.76 -8.81
CA ALA A 249 19.99 -30.78 -9.58
C ALA A 249 21.43 -30.97 -9.08
N PHE A 250 22.05 -29.90 -8.57
CA PHE A 250 23.39 -29.96 -7.99
C PHE A 250 23.40 -30.77 -6.67
N HIS A 251 22.45 -30.49 -5.78
CA HIS A 251 22.43 -31.09 -4.44
C HIS A 251 21.66 -32.42 -4.32
N LEU A 252 20.91 -32.85 -5.36
CA LEU A 252 20.13 -34.10 -5.34
C LEU A 252 20.98 -35.34 -4.98
N GLY A 253 22.27 -35.32 -5.29
CA GLY A 253 23.22 -36.42 -5.04
C GLY A 253 24.09 -36.25 -3.79
N ASP A 254 23.90 -35.19 -3.00
CA ASP A 254 24.74 -34.91 -1.85
C ASP A 254 24.56 -35.95 -0.74
N LYS A 255 25.65 -36.24 -0.03
CA LYS A 255 25.62 -37.15 1.11
C LYS A 255 24.89 -36.54 2.31
N ASP A 256 25.07 -35.24 2.49
CA ASP A 256 24.38 -34.43 3.47
C ASP A 256 23.31 -33.61 2.73
N PRO A 257 22.01 -33.85 2.99
CA PRO A 257 20.93 -33.17 2.28
C PRO A 257 20.65 -31.76 2.80
N ALA A 258 21.41 -31.19 3.74
CA ALA A 258 21.12 -29.88 4.33
C ALA A 258 20.93 -28.77 3.28
N ALA A 259 21.85 -28.63 2.31
CA ALA A 259 21.74 -27.65 1.24
C ALA A 259 20.56 -27.94 0.30
N LEU A 260 20.29 -29.21 -0.01
CA LEU A 260 19.15 -29.63 -0.81
C LEU A 260 17.82 -29.23 -0.15
N ILE A 261 17.68 -29.50 1.16
CA ILE A 261 16.46 -29.19 1.92
C ILE A 261 16.23 -27.67 1.95
N ASP A 262 17.25 -26.88 2.27
CA ASP A 262 17.12 -25.41 2.33
C ASP A 262 16.68 -24.81 0.98
N VAL A 263 17.34 -25.21 -0.11
CA VAL A 263 16.98 -24.76 -1.46
C VAL A 263 15.56 -25.20 -1.83
N ASP A 264 15.17 -26.44 -1.49
CA ASP A 264 13.86 -26.97 -1.84
C ASP A 264 12.73 -26.27 -1.08
N LEU A 265 12.93 -25.97 0.21
CA LEU A 265 11.98 -25.17 1.00
C LEU A 265 11.89 -23.73 0.47
N SER A 266 13.02 -23.11 0.10
CA SER A 266 13.05 -21.78 -0.52
C SER A 266 12.30 -21.75 -1.86
N ARG A 267 12.49 -22.79 -2.69
CA ARG A 267 11.73 -22.99 -3.94
C ARG A 267 10.24 -23.14 -3.66
N LEU A 268 9.85 -24.04 -2.76
CA LEU A 268 8.45 -24.30 -2.45
C LEU A 268 7.73 -23.04 -1.97
N ASN A 269 8.36 -22.27 -1.09
CA ASN A 269 7.85 -20.98 -0.63
C ASN A 269 7.69 -19.99 -1.79
N PHE A 270 8.71 -19.83 -2.63
CA PHE A 270 8.64 -18.97 -3.82
C PHE A 270 7.51 -19.40 -4.77
N ASN A 271 7.42 -20.69 -5.07
CA ASN A 271 6.40 -21.22 -5.98
C ASN A 271 5.00 -21.07 -5.39
N TYR A 272 4.82 -21.32 -4.09
CA TYR A 272 3.54 -21.15 -3.41
C TYR A 272 3.06 -19.70 -3.41
N ASP A 273 3.96 -18.75 -3.19
CA ASP A 273 3.64 -17.31 -3.17
C ASP A 273 3.22 -16.80 -4.57
N HIS A 274 3.76 -17.40 -5.64
CA HIS A 274 3.51 -16.98 -7.02
C HIS A 274 2.55 -17.90 -7.80
N ALA A 275 2.13 -19.03 -7.22
CA ALA A 275 1.21 -19.97 -7.84
C ALA A 275 -0.19 -19.38 -8.03
N ILE A 276 -0.75 -19.56 -9.23
CA ILE A 276 -2.09 -19.09 -9.61
C ILE A 276 -3.11 -20.23 -9.77
N PHE A 277 -2.72 -21.47 -9.49
CA PHE A 277 -3.62 -22.63 -9.51
C PHE A 277 -4.33 -22.86 -8.16
N GLU A 278 -5.46 -23.57 -8.21
CA GLU A 278 -6.26 -23.92 -7.03
C GLU A 278 -5.58 -24.99 -6.15
N GLU A 279 -6.05 -25.14 -4.90
CA GLU A 279 -5.60 -26.21 -3.98
C GLU A 279 -4.09 -26.22 -3.64
N LYS A 280 -3.39 -25.10 -3.85
CA LYS A 280 -1.95 -24.97 -3.55
C LYS A 280 -1.59 -25.24 -2.08
N ASP A 281 -2.48 -24.92 -1.13
CA ASP A 281 -2.29 -25.21 0.30
C ASP A 281 -2.15 -26.73 0.54
N LYS A 282 -3.02 -27.52 -0.11
CA LYS A 282 -3.01 -28.99 0.03
C LYS A 282 -1.81 -29.61 -0.67
N LEU A 283 -1.46 -29.11 -1.87
CA LEU A 283 -0.30 -29.59 -2.62
C LEU A 283 1.01 -29.33 -1.88
N LEU A 284 1.20 -28.11 -1.37
CA LEU A 284 2.39 -27.78 -0.57
C LEU A 284 2.51 -28.66 0.66
N LEU A 285 1.43 -28.81 1.43
CA LEU A 285 1.44 -29.66 2.63
C LEU A 285 1.76 -31.11 2.29
N HIS A 286 1.17 -31.66 1.23
CA HIS A 286 1.46 -33.02 0.78
C HIS A 286 2.94 -33.22 0.43
N THR A 287 3.54 -32.27 -0.28
CA THR A 287 4.97 -32.32 -0.63
C THR A 287 5.85 -32.22 0.61
N LEU A 288 5.51 -31.35 1.57
CA LEU A 288 6.25 -31.25 2.83
C LEU A 288 6.19 -32.54 3.65
N GLU A 289 5.03 -33.22 3.71
CA GLU A 289 4.88 -34.54 4.37
C GLU A 289 5.71 -35.64 3.68
N GLN A 290 5.85 -35.57 2.35
CA GLN A 290 6.75 -36.47 1.61
C GLN A 290 8.22 -36.17 1.93
N MET A 291 8.60 -34.90 2.03
CA MET A 291 9.95 -34.50 2.44
C MET A 291 10.25 -34.93 3.87
N GLU A 292 9.30 -34.74 4.80
CA GLU A 292 9.39 -35.23 6.19
C GLU A 292 9.73 -36.72 6.22
N SER A 293 8.96 -37.53 5.47
CA SER A 293 9.17 -38.97 5.39
C SER A 293 10.53 -39.35 4.79
N LYS A 294 11.02 -38.57 3.82
CA LYS A 294 12.31 -38.81 3.13
C LYS A 294 13.52 -38.48 4.01
N TYR A 295 13.42 -37.44 4.83
CA TYR A 295 14.55 -36.89 5.60
C TYR A 295 14.44 -37.11 7.11
N ILE A 296 13.54 -37.97 7.58
CA ILE A 296 13.23 -38.20 9.01
C ILE A 296 14.46 -38.52 9.89
N ASP A 297 15.49 -39.16 9.31
CA ASP A 297 16.72 -39.54 10.02
C ASP A 297 17.82 -38.45 9.99
N HIS A 298 17.55 -37.28 9.40
CA HIS A 298 18.49 -36.17 9.25
C HIS A 298 18.04 -34.94 10.06
N GLU A 299 18.99 -34.16 10.59
CA GLU A 299 18.66 -32.96 11.40
C GLU A 299 17.86 -31.90 10.63
N GLY A 300 18.05 -31.86 9.31
CA GLY A 300 17.34 -30.99 8.37
C GLY A 300 15.81 -31.21 8.31
N VAL A 301 15.30 -32.29 8.92
CA VAL A 301 13.85 -32.50 9.06
C VAL A 301 13.20 -31.46 9.99
N ALA A 302 13.97 -30.85 10.89
CA ALA A 302 13.46 -29.83 11.81
C ALA A 302 12.94 -28.59 11.08
N GLU A 303 13.58 -28.19 9.98
CA GLU A 303 13.15 -27.10 9.11
C GLU A 303 11.85 -27.47 8.36
N ILE A 304 11.72 -28.73 7.95
CA ILE A 304 10.49 -29.25 7.33
C ILE A 304 9.33 -29.26 8.35
N TYR A 305 9.58 -29.72 9.58
CA TYR A 305 8.60 -29.64 10.67
C TYR A 305 8.13 -28.20 10.91
N TYR A 306 9.05 -27.23 10.88
CA TYR A 306 8.71 -25.82 11.01
C TYR A 306 7.79 -25.36 9.88
N GLU A 307 8.10 -25.69 8.62
CA GLU A 307 7.28 -25.29 7.47
C GLU A 307 5.89 -25.94 7.49
N ILE A 308 5.80 -27.22 7.87
CA ILE A 308 4.51 -27.91 8.09
C ILE A 308 3.71 -27.20 9.19
N ALA A 309 4.36 -26.91 10.33
CA ALA A 309 3.73 -26.19 11.43
C ALA A 309 3.24 -24.80 11.00
N LEU A 310 3.99 -24.10 10.16
CA LEU A 310 3.60 -22.80 9.63
C LEU A 310 2.34 -22.89 8.75
N GLN A 311 2.21 -23.91 7.90
CA GLN A 311 0.99 -24.13 7.12
C GLN A 311 -0.22 -24.44 8.01
N TYR A 312 -0.03 -25.25 9.05
CA TYR A 312 -1.08 -25.55 10.03
C TYR A 312 -1.47 -24.31 10.89
N ASP A 313 -0.53 -23.44 11.24
CA ASP A 313 -0.88 -22.18 11.93
C ASP A 313 -1.67 -21.23 11.02
N ARG A 314 -1.27 -21.11 9.75
CA ARG A 314 -1.96 -20.30 8.73
C ARG A 314 -3.37 -20.80 8.45
N SER A 315 -3.55 -22.11 8.30
CA SER A 315 -4.89 -22.71 8.13
C SER A 315 -5.74 -22.56 9.38
N GLY A 316 -5.16 -22.70 10.58
CA GLY A 316 -5.86 -22.42 11.84
C GLY A 316 -6.41 -20.99 11.94
N ASN A 317 -5.74 -19.98 11.36
CA ASN A 317 -6.28 -18.62 11.29
C ASN A 317 -7.56 -18.48 10.44
N LYS A 318 -7.90 -19.50 9.64
CA LYS A 318 -9.15 -19.59 8.87
C LYS A 318 -10.30 -20.21 9.67
N TYR A 319 -10.06 -20.70 10.89
CA TYR A 319 -11.11 -21.28 11.74
C TYR A 319 -12.23 -20.27 12.01
N ALA A 320 -13.45 -20.67 11.67
CA ALA A 320 -14.64 -19.84 11.80
C ALA A 320 -15.68 -20.57 12.66
N PRO A 321 -15.64 -20.41 14.01
CA PRO A 321 -16.40 -21.23 14.96
C PRO A 321 -17.93 -21.20 14.77
N ILE A 322 -18.47 -20.15 14.13
CA ILE A 322 -19.90 -20.03 13.85
C ILE A 322 -20.32 -20.82 12.60
N ILE A 323 -19.38 -21.05 11.68
CA ILE A 323 -19.64 -21.61 10.34
C ILE A 323 -19.28 -23.10 10.31
N SER A 324 -18.10 -23.47 10.80
CA SER A 324 -17.56 -24.84 10.68
C SER A 324 -16.47 -25.11 11.71
N ASP A 325 -16.34 -26.38 12.11
CA ASP A 325 -15.20 -26.91 12.90
C ASP A 325 -13.96 -27.18 12.03
N GLU A 326 -14.04 -26.91 10.73
CA GLU A 326 -12.88 -26.95 9.82
C GLU A 326 -11.77 -26.01 10.33
N HIS A 327 -10.52 -26.49 10.30
CA HIS A 327 -9.33 -25.84 10.83
C HIS A 327 -9.24 -25.67 12.36
N LYS A 328 -10.23 -26.14 13.11
CA LYS A 328 -10.24 -26.00 14.57
C LYS A 328 -8.98 -26.54 15.22
N ARG A 329 -8.45 -27.69 14.79
CA ARG A 329 -7.29 -28.34 15.43
C ARG A 329 -5.94 -27.97 14.84
N ASP A 330 -5.90 -27.18 13.78
CA ASP A 330 -4.71 -27.04 12.95
C ASP A 330 -3.55 -26.40 13.74
N LYS A 331 -3.80 -25.35 14.54
CA LYS A 331 -2.76 -24.79 15.42
C LYS A 331 -2.25 -25.76 16.49
N ALA A 332 -3.07 -26.69 16.97
CA ALA A 332 -2.62 -27.73 17.89
C ALA A 332 -1.69 -28.73 17.18
N VAL A 333 -1.97 -29.05 15.91
CA VAL A 333 -1.07 -29.85 15.06
C VAL A 333 0.25 -29.09 14.83
N ALA A 334 0.20 -27.79 14.53
CA ALA A 334 1.39 -26.95 14.41
C ALA A 334 2.26 -26.98 15.67
N VAL A 335 1.64 -26.89 16.85
CA VAL A 335 2.33 -27.01 18.14
C VAL A 335 3.02 -28.36 18.27
N GLN A 336 2.36 -29.45 17.91
CA GLN A 336 2.95 -30.79 17.99
C GLN A 336 4.19 -30.94 17.11
N TYR A 337 4.16 -30.45 15.87
CA TYR A 337 5.31 -30.45 14.97
C TYR A 337 6.50 -29.66 15.54
N CYS A 338 6.23 -28.45 16.03
CA CYS A 338 7.27 -27.63 16.66
C CYS A 338 7.87 -28.29 17.92
N GLU A 339 7.05 -28.94 18.74
CA GLU A 339 7.53 -29.65 19.93
C GLU A 339 8.39 -30.86 19.57
N ASN A 340 8.03 -31.59 18.51
CA ASN A 340 8.84 -32.70 17.99
C ASN A 340 10.21 -32.19 17.51
N ALA A 341 10.23 -31.13 16.70
CA ALA A 341 11.48 -30.52 16.21
C ALA A 341 12.43 -30.13 17.35
N ILE A 342 11.91 -29.46 18.37
CA ILE A 342 12.70 -28.99 19.52
C ILE A 342 13.22 -30.16 20.38
N LYS A 343 12.42 -31.22 20.51
CA LYS A 343 12.76 -32.38 21.32
C LYS A 343 13.80 -33.26 20.64
N GLU A 344 13.65 -33.49 19.35
CA GLU A 344 14.50 -34.40 18.56
C GLU A 344 15.80 -33.73 18.14
N PHE A 345 15.75 -32.43 17.76
CA PHE A 345 16.89 -31.68 17.22
C PHE A 345 17.04 -30.29 17.89
N PRO A 346 17.33 -30.21 19.21
CA PRO A 346 17.22 -28.97 19.98
C PRO A 346 18.13 -27.81 19.53
N GLU A 347 19.25 -28.12 18.88
CA GLU A 347 20.28 -27.18 18.40
C GLU A 347 20.15 -26.85 16.90
N SER A 348 19.20 -27.46 16.17
CA SER A 348 19.01 -27.19 14.75
C SER A 348 18.39 -25.81 14.51
N TYR A 349 18.55 -25.30 13.28
CA TYR A 349 17.97 -24.03 12.88
C TYR A 349 16.43 -24.10 12.88
N GLY A 350 15.85 -25.18 12.35
CA GLY A 350 14.41 -25.44 12.39
C GLY A 350 13.83 -25.48 13.82
N ALA A 351 14.56 -26.03 14.80
CA ALA A 351 14.13 -25.98 16.20
C ALA A 351 14.14 -24.56 16.77
N ALA A 352 15.10 -23.71 16.38
CA ALA A 352 15.09 -22.30 16.75
C ALA A 352 13.88 -21.55 16.17
N GLN A 353 13.51 -21.81 14.91
CA GLN A 353 12.30 -21.27 14.29
C GLN A 353 11.03 -21.78 14.99
N CYS A 354 10.95 -23.07 15.30
CA CYS A 354 9.85 -23.68 16.05
C CYS A 354 9.67 -23.07 17.45
N LYS A 355 10.75 -22.72 18.16
CA LYS A 355 10.67 -22.03 19.47
C LYS A 355 9.98 -20.67 19.33
N ILE A 356 10.26 -19.94 18.26
CA ILE A 356 9.63 -18.64 17.97
C ILE A 356 8.15 -18.82 17.64
N LEU A 357 7.82 -19.77 16.74
CA LEU A 357 6.43 -20.04 16.35
C LEU A 357 5.58 -20.53 17.53
N LEU A 358 6.10 -21.43 18.37
CA LEU A 358 5.41 -21.86 19.59
C LEU A 358 5.11 -20.70 20.53
N LYS A 359 6.04 -19.77 20.69
CA LYS A 359 5.82 -18.58 21.52
C LYS A 359 4.66 -17.74 20.97
N GLN A 360 4.56 -17.59 19.65
CA GLN A 360 3.48 -16.85 18.99
C GLN A 360 2.12 -17.56 19.12
N ILE A 361 2.07 -18.88 18.87
CA ILE A 361 0.83 -19.66 18.97
C ILE A 361 0.31 -19.70 20.41
N ARG A 362 1.21 -19.85 21.39
CA ARG A 362 0.89 -19.92 22.83
C ARG A 362 0.71 -18.57 23.51
N GLU A 363 0.98 -17.48 22.79
CA GLU A 363 0.81 -16.14 23.35
C GLU A 363 -0.65 -15.95 23.77
N LYS A 364 -0.83 -15.56 25.03
CA LYS A 364 -2.13 -15.27 25.60
C LYS A 364 -2.63 -13.95 25.04
N SER A 365 -3.90 -13.88 24.69
CA SER A 365 -4.56 -12.63 24.37
C SER A 365 -5.90 -12.53 25.09
N LEU A 366 -6.27 -11.30 25.42
CA LEU A 366 -7.49 -10.97 26.12
C LEU A 366 -7.92 -9.58 25.70
N ASP A 367 -9.06 -9.48 25.05
CA ASP A 367 -9.70 -8.23 24.72
C ASP A 367 -11.18 -8.27 25.09
N CYS A 368 -11.72 -7.14 25.50
CA CYS A 368 -13.11 -7.06 25.93
C CYS A 368 -13.72 -5.78 25.36
N LEU A 369 -14.77 -5.96 24.57
CA LEU A 369 -15.57 -4.88 24.03
C LEU A 369 -16.78 -4.64 24.93
N LEU A 370 -16.95 -3.39 25.36
CA LEU A 370 -18.03 -2.94 26.20
C LEU A 370 -18.54 -1.59 25.69
N ASP A 371 -19.86 -1.38 25.76
CA ASP A 371 -20.47 -0.10 25.44
C ASP A 371 -19.99 0.99 26.39
N TYR A 372 -19.75 2.20 25.85
CA TYR A 372 -19.30 3.34 26.65
C TYR A 372 -20.26 3.71 27.79
N ALA A 373 -21.56 3.37 27.66
CA ALA A 373 -22.55 3.61 28.70
C ALA A 373 -23.62 2.51 28.77
N SER A 374 -23.91 2.06 29.99
CA SER A 374 -24.85 0.98 30.31
C SER A 374 -25.94 1.41 31.31
N LEU A 375 -27.01 0.63 31.43
CA LEU A 375 -28.14 0.95 32.31
C LEU A 375 -27.87 0.62 33.80
N PRO A 376 -28.18 1.53 34.73
CA PRO A 376 -28.12 1.26 36.17
C PRO A 376 -29.03 0.11 36.62
N GLY A 377 -28.56 -0.68 37.59
CA GLY A 377 -29.33 -1.75 38.21
C GLY A 377 -29.64 -2.95 37.30
N LYS A 378 -29.08 -3.02 36.09
CA LYS A 378 -29.21 -4.14 35.16
C LYS A 378 -27.89 -4.88 34.99
N HIS A 379 -27.97 -6.15 34.60
CA HIS A 379 -26.78 -6.86 34.14
C HIS A 379 -26.26 -6.22 32.86
N ILE A 380 -24.95 -6.10 32.75
CA ILE A 380 -24.28 -5.49 31.60
C ILE A 380 -23.59 -6.61 30.82
N LEU A 381 -23.81 -6.65 29.52
CA LEU A 381 -23.23 -7.64 28.63
C LEU A 381 -21.97 -7.06 27.97
N SER A 382 -20.89 -7.82 27.93
CA SER A 382 -19.67 -7.46 27.22
C SER A 382 -19.19 -8.62 26.35
N SER A 383 -18.66 -8.31 25.17
CA SER A 383 -18.06 -9.30 24.27
C SER A 383 -16.60 -9.50 24.66
N LEU A 384 -16.22 -10.73 24.99
CA LEU A 384 -14.85 -11.12 25.31
C LEU A 384 -14.24 -11.88 24.14
N GLU A 385 -13.08 -11.46 23.70
CA GLU A 385 -12.21 -12.19 22.79
C GLU A 385 -10.97 -12.68 23.55
N PHE A 386 -10.65 -13.96 23.46
CA PHE A 386 -9.57 -14.55 24.25
C PHE A 386 -8.85 -15.68 23.51
N ARG A 387 -7.58 -15.88 23.85
CA ARG A 387 -6.75 -16.98 23.35
C ARG A 387 -5.84 -17.48 24.46
N ASN A 388 -5.75 -18.80 24.66
CA ASN A 388 -4.89 -19.45 25.66
C ASN A 388 -5.12 -18.99 27.12
N VAL A 389 -6.35 -18.60 27.46
CA VAL A 389 -6.74 -18.15 28.81
C VAL A 389 -7.90 -19.02 29.32
N SER A 390 -7.70 -19.71 30.44
CA SER A 390 -8.69 -20.62 31.05
C SER A 390 -9.42 -20.06 32.26
N GLN A 391 -8.84 -19.09 32.93
CA GLN A 391 -9.41 -18.49 34.11
C GLN A 391 -9.28 -16.98 34.04
N LEU A 392 -10.36 -16.28 34.36
CA LEU A 392 -10.39 -14.83 34.45
C LEU A 392 -10.69 -14.40 35.88
N PHE A 393 -10.04 -13.32 36.30
CA PHE A 393 -10.32 -12.54 37.49
C PHE A 393 -10.79 -11.17 37.04
N LEU A 394 -11.97 -10.77 37.53
CA LEU A 394 -12.61 -9.52 37.16
C LEU A 394 -12.78 -8.64 38.38
N ARG A 395 -12.52 -7.34 38.21
CA ARG A 395 -12.76 -6.31 39.22
C ARG A 395 -13.38 -5.10 38.55
N VAL A 396 -14.44 -4.58 39.17
CA VAL A 396 -15.01 -3.28 38.81
C VAL A 396 -14.56 -2.30 39.88
N VAL A 397 -13.82 -1.27 39.47
CA VAL A 397 -13.34 -0.20 40.37
C VAL A 397 -14.04 1.12 40.02
N PRO A 398 -14.46 1.91 41.02
CA PRO A 398 -15.01 3.24 40.78
C PRO A 398 -13.87 4.18 40.35
N LEU A 399 -14.12 5.00 39.33
CA LEU A 399 -13.13 5.93 38.78
C LEU A 399 -13.60 7.38 38.90
N ASP A 400 -12.65 8.31 39.01
CA ASP A 400 -12.90 9.72 38.78
C ASP A 400 -12.75 10.02 37.27
N PRO A 401 -13.80 10.47 36.57
CA PRO A 401 -13.73 10.79 35.14
C PRO A 401 -12.68 11.85 34.79
N ALA A 402 -12.42 12.80 35.70
CA ALA A 402 -11.44 13.85 35.48
C ALA A 402 -10.00 13.31 35.58
N GLU A 403 -9.75 12.42 36.53
CA GLU A 403 -8.42 11.84 36.74
C GLU A 403 -8.07 10.80 35.66
N ASP A 404 -9.03 9.95 35.27
CA ASP A 404 -8.86 9.01 34.14
C ASP A 404 -8.56 9.74 32.82
N ARG A 405 -9.18 10.90 32.59
CA ARG A 405 -8.94 11.69 31.39
C ARG A 405 -7.50 12.20 31.31
N LYS A 406 -6.95 12.73 32.42
CA LYS A 406 -5.54 13.15 32.48
C LYS A 406 -4.59 12.00 32.17
N GLN A 407 -4.91 10.78 32.62
CA GLN A 407 -4.08 9.61 32.36
C GLN A 407 -4.11 9.17 30.89
N ARG A 408 -5.28 9.23 30.23
CA ARG A 408 -5.42 8.95 28.80
C ARG A 408 -4.57 9.86 27.91
N GLN A 409 -4.39 11.12 28.31
CA GLN A 409 -3.59 12.10 27.56
C GLN A 409 -2.07 11.84 27.68
N ASN A 410 -1.61 11.19 28.76
CA ASN A 410 -0.19 10.96 29.04
C ASN A 410 0.36 9.62 28.54
N TRP A 411 -0.43 8.80 27.83
CA TRP A 411 -0.07 7.49 27.25
C TRP A 411 0.73 6.56 28.19
N ASN A 412 0.46 6.61 29.50
CA ASN A 412 1.15 5.81 30.52
C ASN A 412 0.23 4.70 31.06
N ASN A 413 0.13 3.60 30.31
CA ASN A 413 -0.71 2.46 30.67
C ASN A 413 -0.26 1.79 31.99
N ASP A 414 1.05 1.67 32.22
CA ASP A 414 1.63 1.10 33.45
C ASP A 414 1.22 1.89 34.70
N GLY A 415 1.25 3.23 34.60
CA GLY A 415 0.83 4.14 35.66
C GLY A 415 -0.66 3.97 36.01
N LYS A 416 -1.51 3.87 34.98
CA LYS A 416 -2.95 3.67 35.11
C LYS A 416 -3.28 2.36 35.83
N LEU A 417 -2.66 1.26 35.40
CA LEU A 417 -2.84 -0.05 36.05
C LEU A 417 -2.42 -0.01 37.52
N LYS A 418 -1.28 0.61 37.84
CA LYS A 418 -0.79 0.70 39.22
C LYS A 418 -1.76 1.42 40.14
N GLU A 419 -2.42 2.47 39.66
CA GLU A 419 -3.44 3.19 40.42
C GLU A 419 -4.72 2.36 40.57
N TYR A 420 -5.23 1.79 39.48
CA TYR A 420 -6.50 1.06 39.49
C TYR A 420 -6.45 -0.15 40.42
N ARG A 421 -5.29 -0.80 40.54
CA ARG A 421 -5.04 -1.90 41.50
C ARG A 421 -5.17 -1.49 42.96
N GLN A 422 -4.99 -0.21 43.29
CA GLN A 422 -5.08 0.31 44.66
C GLN A 422 -6.52 0.71 45.03
N LEU A 423 -7.40 0.85 44.04
CA LEU A 423 -8.80 1.19 44.25
C LEU A 423 -9.57 -0.01 44.81
N ARG A 424 -10.48 0.27 45.74
CA ARG A 424 -11.35 -0.77 46.32
C ARG A 424 -12.41 -1.18 45.28
N PRO A 425 -12.48 -2.47 44.88
CA PRO A 425 -13.48 -2.91 43.90
C PRO A 425 -14.90 -2.86 44.50
N VAL A 426 -15.87 -2.43 43.71
CA VAL A 426 -17.31 -2.49 44.04
C VAL A 426 -17.92 -3.86 43.72
N LYS A 427 -17.33 -4.56 42.74
CA LYS A 427 -17.63 -5.95 42.38
C LYS A 427 -16.33 -6.68 42.05
N GLN A 428 -16.24 -7.94 42.42
CA GLN A 428 -15.15 -8.84 42.05
C GLN A 428 -15.68 -10.26 41.92
N TRP A 429 -15.25 -10.98 40.89
CA TRP A 429 -15.60 -12.38 40.67
C TRP A 429 -14.56 -13.03 39.77
N SER A 430 -14.68 -14.34 39.58
CA SER A 430 -13.88 -15.11 38.64
C SER A 430 -14.79 -15.85 37.67
N VAL A 431 -14.30 -16.06 36.45
CA VAL A 431 -14.97 -16.83 35.41
C VAL A 431 -14.00 -17.91 34.94
N GLU A 432 -14.47 -19.15 34.88
CA GLU A 432 -13.77 -20.23 34.21
C GLU A 432 -14.22 -20.27 32.76
N LEU A 433 -13.26 -20.25 31.84
CA LEU A 433 -13.51 -20.29 30.41
C LEU A 433 -13.31 -21.72 29.92
N ALA A 434 -14.20 -22.18 29.05
CA ALA A 434 -13.95 -23.39 28.27
C ALA A 434 -12.79 -23.09 27.32
N VAL A 435 -11.65 -23.73 27.54
CA VAL A 435 -10.49 -23.65 26.65
C VAL A 435 -10.42 -24.95 25.89
N ASP A 436 -10.76 -24.88 24.61
CA ASP A 436 -10.29 -25.87 23.68
C ASP A 436 -8.77 -25.66 23.56
N ALA A 437 -7.97 -26.73 23.76
CA ALA A 437 -6.51 -26.70 23.64
C ALA A 437 -6.06 -26.55 22.16
N ASP A 438 -6.82 -25.75 21.42
CA ASP A 438 -6.75 -25.57 19.98
C ASP A 438 -5.96 -24.32 19.59
N HIS A 439 -5.60 -23.47 20.57
CA HIS A 439 -4.82 -22.25 20.39
C HIS A 439 -5.45 -21.20 19.45
N ASN A 440 -6.73 -21.37 19.09
CA ASN A 440 -7.46 -20.40 18.30
C ASN A 440 -8.00 -19.27 19.17
N THR A 441 -8.30 -18.13 18.54
CA THR A 441 -9.01 -17.04 19.20
C THR A 441 -10.49 -17.40 19.30
N HIS A 442 -11.02 -17.33 20.51
CA HIS A 442 -12.43 -17.60 20.79
C HIS A 442 -13.14 -16.33 21.23
N ARG A 443 -14.46 -16.31 21.04
CA ARG A 443 -15.32 -15.22 21.49
C ARG A 443 -16.44 -15.77 22.36
N THR A 444 -16.71 -15.07 23.46
CA THR A 444 -17.85 -15.36 24.35
C THR A 444 -18.41 -14.08 24.93
N GLU A 445 -19.49 -14.19 25.68
CA GLU A 445 -20.11 -13.07 26.38
C GLU A 445 -19.85 -13.17 27.88
N LEU A 446 -19.50 -12.04 28.50
CA LEU A 446 -19.37 -11.92 29.94
C LEU A 446 -20.53 -11.07 30.49
N ALA A 447 -21.13 -11.57 31.57
CA ALA A 447 -22.13 -10.84 32.33
C ALA A 447 -21.48 -10.11 33.51
N ILE A 448 -21.52 -8.78 33.47
CA ILE A 448 -21.08 -7.93 34.58
C ILE A 448 -22.28 -7.74 35.54
N PRO A 449 -22.11 -7.94 36.85
CA PRO A 449 -23.19 -7.77 37.83
C PRO A 449 -23.77 -6.35 37.83
N PRO A 450 -25.04 -6.17 38.23
CA PRO A 450 -25.65 -4.85 38.32
C PRO A 450 -24.84 -3.86 39.18
N LEU A 451 -24.70 -2.65 38.65
CA LEU A 451 -24.00 -1.51 39.25
C LEU A 451 -24.98 -0.34 39.43
N THR A 452 -24.70 0.51 40.40
CA THR A 452 -25.35 1.81 40.54
C THR A 452 -24.72 2.82 39.58
N GLU A 453 -25.37 3.96 39.41
CA GLU A 453 -24.89 5.09 38.63
C GLU A 453 -23.44 5.45 38.97
N GLY A 454 -22.62 5.75 37.96
CA GLY A 454 -21.22 6.12 38.13
C GLY A 454 -20.32 5.80 36.94
N TYR A 455 -19.05 6.15 37.09
CA TYR A 455 -17.99 5.84 36.13
C TYR A 455 -17.07 4.78 36.71
N TYR A 456 -16.83 3.72 35.95
CA TYR A 456 -16.12 2.53 36.43
C TYR A 456 -15.06 2.07 35.44
N GLY A 457 -14.04 1.42 35.98
CA GLY A 457 -13.08 0.63 35.23
C GLY A 457 -13.35 -0.86 35.45
N LEU A 458 -13.61 -1.60 34.38
CA LEU A 458 -13.62 -3.05 34.36
C LEU A 458 -12.21 -3.54 34.08
N MET A 459 -11.58 -4.13 35.09
CA MET A 459 -10.30 -4.81 34.96
C MET A 459 -10.55 -6.31 34.80
N ILE A 460 -9.94 -6.91 33.77
CA ILE A 460 -10.00 -8.34 33.50
C ILE A 460 -8.57 -8.85 33.37
N SER A 461 -8.24 -9.95 34.04
CA SER A 461 -6.92 -10.56 33.96
C SER A 461 -6.98 -12.07 34.09
N ASP A 462 -6.00 -12.78 33.55
CA ASP A 462 -5.79 -14.21 33.79
C ASP A 462 -5.04 -14.49 35.11
N ASN A 463 -4.63 -13.46 35.85
CA ASN A 463 -3.97 -13.58 37.14
C ASN A 463 -4.64 -12.70 38.22
N PRO A 464 -4.79 -13.20 39.47
CA PRO A 464 -5.55 -12.50 40.51
C PRO A 464 -4.84 -11.26 41.06
N ALA A 465 -3.54 -11.10 40.76
CA ALA A 465 -2.75 -9.95 41.18
C ALA A 465 -2.90 -8.73 40.26
N PHE A 466 -3.43 -8.94 39.04
CA PHE A 466 -3.49 -7.94 37.97
C PHE A 466 -2.10 -7.36 37.68
N GLU A 467 -1.10 -8.22 37.49
CA GLU A 467 0.27 -7.82 37.14
C GLU A 467 0.60 -8.23 35.70
N GLU A 468 0.94 -7.27 34.84
CA GLU A 468 1.26 -7.53 33.41
C GLU A 468 2.46 -8.46 33.24
N SER A 469 3.45 -8.37 34.14
CA SER A 469 4.59 -9.31 34.13
C SER A 469 4.21 -10.77 34.38
N LYS A 470 2.98 -11.03 34.86
CA LYS A 470 2.50 -12.38 35.21
C LYS A 470 1.37 -12.87 34.31
N GLY A 471 0.92 -12.07 33.34
CA GLY A 471 -0.16 -12.46 32.44
C GLY A 471 -0.78 -11.30 31.68
N VAL A 472 -1.96 -11.53 31.11
CA VAL A 472 -2.66 -10.56 30.28
C VAL A 472 -3.70 -9.78 31.08
N ILE A 473 -3.87 -8.50 30.73
CA ILE A 473 -4.82 -7.60 31.38
C ILE A 473 -5.52 -6.77 30.32
N SER A 474 -6.84 -6.64 30.47
CA SER A 474 -7.67 -5.71 29.72
C SER A 474 -8.37 -4.76 30.70
N ILE A 475 -8.39 -3.46 30.37
CA ILE A 475 -9.03 -2.42 31.18
C ILE A 475 -9.99 -1.63 30.28
N ASN A 476 -11.28 -1.71 30.61
CA ASN A 476 -12.33 -1.00 29.90
C ASN A 476 -13.04 -0.02 30.84
N ASN A 477 -13.03 1.26 30.49
CA ASN A 477 -13.69 2.29 31.27
C ASN A 477 -15.06 2.61 30.66
N PHE A 478 -16.09 2.67 31.49
CA PHE A 478 -17.47 2.82 31.03
C PHE A 478 -18.33 3.54 32.07
N TRP A 479 -19.44 4.12 31.58
CA TRP A 479 -20.47 4.72 32.40
C TRP A 479 -21.59 3.75 32.70
N VAL A 480 -22.16 3.88 33.89
CA VAL A 480 -23.47 3.34 34.24
C VAL A 480 -24.36 4.54 34.47
N SER A 481 -25.26 4.83 33.54
CA SER A 481 -26.06 6.06 33.54
C SER A 481 -27.36 5.92 32.75
N ASN A 482 -28.44 6.49 33.30
CA ASN A 482 -29.70 6.67 32.59
C ASN A 482 -29.69 7.90 31.68
N ILE A 483 -28.66 8.75 31.74
CA ILE A 483 -28.56 9.93 30.88
C ILE A 483 -28.09 9.51 29.47
N SER A 484 -28.80 10.00 28.46
CA SER A 484 -28.43 9.96 27.05
C SER A 484 -28.76 11.30 26.39
N TYR A 485 -28.29 11.54 25.17
CA TYR A 485 -28.62 12.76 24.45
C TYR A 485 -28.66 12.54 22.94
N ILE A 486 -29.37 13.42 22.25
CA ILE A 486 -29.22 13.69 20.82
C ILE A 486 -28.80 15.15 20.63
N SER A 487 -28.01 15.43 19.59
CA SER A 487 -27.49 16.77 19.32
C SER A 487 -27.70 17.15 17.86
N LYS A 488 -27.93 18.45 17.61
CA LYS A 488 -28.06 19.02 16.28
C LYS A 488 -27.39 20.39 16.24
N GLU A 489 -26.58 20.63 15.22
CA GLU A 489 -26.08 21.96 14.88
C GLU A 489 -27.18 22.76 14.15
N GLN A 490 -27.39 24.01 14.58
CA GLN A 490 -28.33 24.94 13.98
C GLN A 490 -27.65 25.82 12.93
N ASP A 491 -28.41 26.44 12.02
CA ASP A 491 -27.86 27.25 10.92
C ASP A 491 -27.04 28.46 11.40
N ASN A 492 -27.28 28.94 12.63
CA ASN A 492 -26.53 30.01 13.29
C ASN A 492 -25.26 29.49 14.02
N GLY A 493 -24.95 28.19 13.90
CA GLY A 493 -23.87 27.43 14.52
C GLY A 493 -24.08 27.09 16.00
N ASP A 494 -25.25 27.41 16.57
CA ASP A 494 -25.58 26.98 17.92
C ASP A 494 -25.73 25.45 17.97
N LEU A 495 -25.33 24.86 19.08
CA LEU A 495 -25.51 23.43 19.31
C LEU A 495 -26.74 23.21 20.20
N MET A 496 -27.76 22.59 19.62
CA MET A 496 -28.96 22.17 20.33
C MET A 496 -28.82 20.73 20.79
N PHE A 497 -29.20 20.48 22.04
CA PHE A 497 -29.20 19.16 22.64
C PHE A 497 -30.58 18.82 23.19
N TYR A 498 -30.97 17.55 23.10
CA TYR A 498 -32.08 16.97 23.85
C TYR A 498 -31.55 15.85 24.74
N VAL A 499 -31.70 16.02 26.05
CA VAL A 499 -31.33 15.04 27.07
C VAL A 499 -32.48 14.08 27.28
N LEU A 500 -32.17 12.78 27.23
CA LEU A 500 -33.15 11.69 27.20
C LEU A 500 -32.80 10.61 28.23
N ASP A 501 -33.82 9.95 28.77
CA ASP A 501 -33.70 8.71 29.54
C ASP A 501 -33.29 7.59 28.58
N ARG A 502 -32.12 7.00 28.81
CA ARG A 502 -31.50 5.98 27.96
C ARG A 502 -32.37 4.73 27.78
N ALA A 503 -33.17 4.36 28.79
CA ALA A 503 -34.02 3.18 28.72
C ALA A 503 -35.37 3.46 28.06
N LYS A 504 -35.95 4.65 28.30
CA LYS A 504 -37.32 4.99 27.89
C LYS A 504 -37.40 5.88 26.65
N GLY A 505 -36.32 6.56 26.29
CA GLY A 505 -36.28 7.58 25.23
C GLY A 505 -37.07 8.85 25.57
N GLN A 506 -37.44 9.06 26.83
CA GLN A 506 -38.24 10.20 27.29
C GLN A 506 -37.35 11.39 27.64
N SER A 507 -37.83 12.61 27.47
CA SER A 507 -37.09 13.83 27.83
C SER A 507 -36.76 13.88 29.33
N MET A 508 -35.52 14.28 29.65
CA MET A 508 -35.07 14.48 31.03
C MET A 508 -34.93 15.98 31.35
N PRO A 509 -35.87 16.58 32.10
CA PRO A 509 -35.77 17.97 32.52
C PRO A 509 -34.79 18.14 33.69
N ASP A 510 -34.37 19.39 33.92
CA ASP A 510 -33.57 19.83 35.07
C ASP A 510 -32.18 19.16 35.19
N VAL A 511 -31.67 18.57 34.10
CA VAL A 511 -30.31 18.01 34.04
C VAL A 511 -29.32 19.15 33.89
N LYS A 512 -28.40 19.27 34.84
CA LYS A 512 -27.32 20.28 34.80
C LYS A 512 -26.25 19.83 33.83
N VAL A 513 -25.82 20.71 32.93
CA VAL A 513 -24.78 20.40 31.94
C VAL A 513 -23.63 21.36 32.12
N GLN A 514 -22.47 20.86 32.50
CA GLN A 514 -21.22 21.61 32.52
C GLN A 514 -20.49 21.41 31.20
N VAL A 515 -20.20 22.51 30.53
CA VAL A 515 -19.43 22.54 29.29
C VAL A 515 -17.98 22.87 29.61
N TYR A 516 -17.09 22.09 29.03
CA TYR A 516 -15.65 22.30 29.08
C TYR A 516 -15.13 22.54 27.67
N GLU A 517 -14.21 23.48 27.52
CA GLU A 517 -13.47 23.72 26.30
C GLU A 517 -12.05 23.18 26.42
N GLU A 518 -11.63 22.38 25.44
CA GLU A 518 -10.27 21.84 25.36
C GLU A 518 -9.35 22.80 24.59
N HIS A 519 -8.28 23.25 25.22
CA HIS A 519 -7.21 24.00 24.58
C HIS A 519 -5.83 23.41 24.91
N TYR A 520 -4.89 23.55 23.98
CA TYR A 520 -3.52 23.07 24.18
C TYR A 520 -2.68 24.14 24.89
N ASP A 521 -2.13 23.81 26.06
CA ASP A 521 -1.18 24.67 26.77
C ASP A 521 0.24 24.34 26.28
N ASN A 522 0.84 25.24 25.51
CA ASN A 522 2.18 25.07 24.96
C ASN A 522 3.28 24.97 26.03
N ASN A 523 3.10 25.59 27.20
CA ASN A 523 4.11 25.58 28.27
C ASN A 523 4.13 24.24 29.01
N LYS A 524 2.94 23.67 29.24
CA LYS A 524 2.80 22.37 29.89
C LYS A 524 2.83 21.19 28.92
N ARG A 525 2.69 21.46 27.62
CA ARG A 525 2.59 20.48 26.54
C ARG A 525 1.45 19.48 26.77
N GLU A 526 0.33 19.96 27.27
CA GLU A 526 -0.85 19.16 27.60
C GLU A 526 -2.15 19.85 27.17
N TYR A 527 -3.21 19.08 26.97
CA TYR A 527 -4.54 19.60 26.69
C TYR A 527 -5.28 19.88 28.01
N LEU A 528 -5.67 21.14 28.22
CA LEU A 528 -6.40 21.58 29.40
C LEU A 528 -7.88 21.79 29.08
N LEU A 529 -8.72 21.53 30.08
CA LEU A 529 -10.16 21.74 30.00
C LEU A 529 -10.55 22.91 30.87
N GLU A 530 -11.10 23.94 30.25
CA GLU A 530 -11.58 25.13 30.93
C GLU A 530 -13.10 25.10 31.01
N LYS A 531 -13.66 25.47 32.17
CA LYS A 531 -15.12 25.55 32.34
C LYS A 531 -15.63 26.79 31.61
N THR A 532 -16.43 26.60 30.57
CA THR A 532 -16.88 27.71 29.71
C THR A 532 -18.38 28.00 29.80
N GLY A 533 -19.20 27.05 30.26
CA GLY A 533 -20.64 27.29 30.42
C GLY A 533 -21.35 26.26 31.29
N THR A 534 -22.47 26.65 31.89
CA THR A 534 -23.36 25.76 32.63
C THR A 534 -24.79 25.96 32.12
N TYR A 535 -25.45 24.86 31.76
CA TYR A 535 -26.81 24.85 31.24
C TYR A 535 -27.69 23.93 32.08
N THR A 536 -29.00 24.02 31.87
CA THR A 536 -29.98 23.12 32.48
C THR A 536 -31.02 22.78 31.43
N SER A 537 -31.34 21.50 31.27
CA SER A 537 -32.37 21.08 30.33
C SER A 537 -33.75 21.56 30.75
N ASP A 538 -34.54 22.02 29.79
CA ASP A 538 -35.92 22.46 30.01
C ASP A 538 -36.89 21.28 30.18
N GLN A 539 -38.20 21.58 30.23
CA GLN A 539 -39.25 20.55 30.38
C GLN A 539 -39.32 19.56 29.22
N GLN A 540 -38.77 19.91 28.05
CA GLN A 540 -38.65 19.05 26.87
C GLN A 540 -37.28 18.35 26.83
N GLY A 541 -36.46 18.51 27.87
CA GLY A 541 -35.10 17.98 27.93
C GLY A 541 -34.11 18.78 27.09
N ALA A 542 -34.48 19.95 26.57
CA ALA A 542 -33.68 20.69 25.61
C ALA A 542 -32.79 21.75 26.29
N PHE A 543 -31.61 21.99 25.71
CA PHE A 543 -30.81 23.18 25.97
C PHE A 543 -29.98 23.54 24.74
N ILE A 544 -29.52 24.79 24.67
CA ILE A 544 -28.77 25.32 23.53
C ILE A 544 -27.46 25.93 24.02
N ILE A 545 -26.35 25.50 23.44
CA ILE A 545 -25.04 26.14 23.60
C ILE A 545 -24.90 27.15 22.46
N GLN A 546 -24.80 28.43 22.80
CA GLN A 546 -24.68 29.52 21.84
C GLN A 546 -23.28 29.61 21.26
N ALA A 547 -23.16 29.77 19.95
CA ALA A 547 -21.88 29.94 19.29
C ALA A 547 -21.27 31.31 19.60
N THR A 548 -20.04 31.30 20.09
CA THR A 548 -19.23 32.51 20.33
C THR A 548 -18.33 32.81 19.12
N SER A 549 -17.97 34.08 18.94
CA SER A 549 -17.05 34.49 17.87
C SER A 549 -15.62 34.03 18.17
N GLY A 550 -15.01 33.20 17.32
CA GLY A 550 -13.67 32.65 17.53
C GLY A 550 -13.38 31.42 16.66
N ASN A 551 -12.25 30.76 16.92
CA ASN A 551 -11.91 29.48 16.30
C ASN A 551 -12.88 28.37 16.74
N SER A 552 -12.94 27.29 15.96
CA SER A 552 -13.72 26.11 16.35
C SER A 552 -13.13 25.47 17.59
N ASN A 553 -13.92 25.44 18.66
CA ASN A 553 -13.50 24.95 19.96
C ASN A 553 -14.01 23.54 20.19
N ARG A 554 -13.15 22.67 20.75
CA ARG A 554 -13.52 21.30 21.15
C ARG A 554 -14.22 21.35 22.50
N LEU A 555 -15.48 20.96 22.51
CA LEU A 555 -16.30 20.93 23.71
C LEU A 555 -16.44 19.50 24.24
N VAL A 556 -16.35 19.38 25.56
CA VAL A 556 -16.76 18.18 26.29
C VAL A 556 -17.90 18.54 27.22
N LEU A 557 -18.96 17.74 27.20
CA LEU A 557 -20.15 17.98 28.01
C LEU A 557 -20.23 16.96 29.15
N ASP A 558 -20.52 17.45 30.34
CA ASP A 558 -20.71 16.67 31.55
C ASP A 558 -22.12 16.93 32.08
N PHE A 559 -22.98 15.93 31.95
CA PHE A 559 -24.39 15.94 32.33
C PHE A 559 -24.52 15.40 33.75
N MET A 560 -25.27 16.08 34.61
CA MET A 560 -25.37 15.79 36.04
C MET A 560 -26.80 15.96 36.53
N THR A 561 -27.24 15.01 37.34
CA THR A 561 -28.41 15.11 38.21
C THR A 561 -27.98 14.94 39.67
N ASP A 562 -28.91 14.84 40.61
CA ASP A 562 -28.57 14.60 42.02
C ASP A 562 -28.00 13.18 42.27
N VAL A 563 -28.24 12.23 41.35
CA VAL A 563 -27.87 10.80 41.52
C VAL A 563 -27.10 10.20 40.35
N ASP A 564 -27.03 10.89 39.21
CA ASP A 564 -26.46 10.37 37.96
C ASP A 564 -25.54 11.40 37.30
N ARG A 565 -24.51 10.93 36.61
CA ARG A 565 -23.57 11.74 35.84
C ARG A 565 -23.17 11.00 34.57
N PHE A 566 -22.96 11.74 33.49
CA PHE A 566 -22.49 11.19 32.22
C PHE A 566 -21.65 12.22 31.48
N THR A 567 -20.48 11.84 30.98
CA THR A 567 -19.67 12.71 30.12
C THR A 567 -19.70 12.21 28.68
N SER A 568 -19.88 13.11 27.71
CA SER A 568 -19.90 12.79 26.29
C SER A 568 -18.67 11.97 25.84
N PRO A 569 -18.85 10.90 25.05
CA PRO A 569 -17.73 10.11 24.52
C PRO A 569 -16.92 10.87 23.46
N ASN A 570 -17.58 11.76 22.72
CA ASN A 570 -17.01 12.52 21.62
C ASN A 570 -16.90 14.00 21.96
N PHE A 571 -16.01 14.68 21.24
CA PHE A 571 -15.92 16.14 21.24
C PHE A 571 -16.99 16.74 20.33
N PHE A 572 -17.53 17.88 20.73
CA PHE A 572 -18.36 18.72 19.85
C PHE A 572 -17.55 19.90 19.37
N TYR A 573 -17.82 20.33 18.15
CA TYR A 573 -17.23 21.52 17.59
C TYR A 573 -18.30 22.60 17.54
N ILE A 574 -18.02 23.75 18.15
CA ILE A 574 -18.87 24.93 18.03
C ILE A 574 -18.08 26.02 17.32
N SER A 575 -18.69 26.62 16.30
CA SER A 575 -18.15 27.81 15.66
C SER A 575 -19.29 28.67 15.19
N LYS A 576 -19.22 29.97 15.46
CA LYS A 576 -20.16 30.89 14.84
C LYS A 576 -19.91 30.85 13.33
N PRO A 577 -20.91 30.49 12.51
CA PRO A 577 -20.75 30.51 11.08
C PRO A 577 -20.36 31.93 10.71
N TRP A 578 -19.41 32.07 9.80
CA TRP A 578 -19.15 33.36 9.18
C TRP A 578 -20.38 33.73 8.34
N HIS A 579 -21.42 34.25 8.99
CA HIS A 579 -22.50 34.96 8.32
C HIS A 579 -21.92 36.25 7.81
N GLN A 580 -21.37 36.21 6.59
CA GLN A 580 -21.42 37.39 5.77
C GLN A 580 -22.91 37.71 5.61
N PRO A 581 -23.40 38.90 6.00
CA PRO A 581 -24.77 39.27 5.65
C PRO A 581 -24.93 39.00 4.17
N GLU A 582 -26.06 38.42 3.75
CA GLU A 582 -26.31 38.25 2.32
C GLU A 582 -26.21 39.63 1.69
N LYS A 583 -25.07 39.87 1.03
CA LYS A 583 -24.86 41.06 0.26
C LYS A 583 -25.48 40.75 -1.08
N ALA A 584 -26.11 41.74 -1.67
CA ALA A 584 -26.45 41.69 -3.07
C ALA A 584 -25.15 41.43 -3.84
N VAL A 585 -24.96 40.20 -4.32
CA VAL A 585 -23.79 39.81 -5.09
C VAL A 585 -24.15 39.94 -6.55
N ARG A 586 -23.45 40.83 -7.25
CA ARG A 586 -23.55 40.92 -8.69
C ARG A 586 -22.65 39.86 -9.30
N ASN A 587 -23.19 39.15 -10.28
CA ASN A 587 -22.48 38.18 -11.09
C ASN A 587 -22.65 38.55 -12.56
N THR A 588 -21.53 38.56 -13.29
CA THR A 588 -21.57 38.68 -14.76
C THR A 588 -21.36 37.31 -15.39
N HIS A 589 -22.36 36.86 -16.15
CA HIS A 589 -22.25 35.70 -17.01
C HIS A 589 -21.79 36.16 -18.39
N PHE A 590 -20.57 35.81 -18.76
CA PHE A 590 -20.03 36.06 -20.10
C PHE A 590 -20.27 34.86 -21.00
N PHE A 591 -20.58 35.17 -22.25
CA PHE A 591 -20.72 34.24 -23.36
C PHE A 591 -19.85 34.75 -24.50
N THR A 592 -19.12 33.85 -25.14
CA THR A 592 -18.31 34.14 -26.32
C THR A 592 -18.83 33.34 -27.52
N ASP A 593 -18.53 33.79 -28.73
CA ASP A 593 -18.93 33.06 -29.94
C ASP A 593 -18.18 31.72 -30.10
N ARG A 594 -17.01 31.57 -29.46
CA ARG A 594 -16.15 30.38 -29.49
C ARG A 594 -15.42 30.20 -28.16
N ALA A 595 -14.98 28.97 -27.88
CA ALA A 595 -14.10 28.68 -26.75
C ALA A 595 -12.60 28.88 -27.09
N ILE A 596 -12.23 28.89 -28.38
CA ILE A 596 -10.83 28.96 -28.85
C ILE A 596 -10.66 29.91 -30.04
N TYR A 597 -9.60 30.73 -30.01
CA TYR A 597 -9.27 31.77 -30.99
C TYR A 597 -7.80 31.67 -31.41
N ARG A 598 -7.47 32.21 -32.58
CA ARG A 598 -6.07 32.43 -32.99
C ARG A 598 -5.63 33.84 -32.67
N PRO A 599 -4.32 34.09 -32.48
CA PRO A 599 -3.76 35.44 -32.40
C PRO A 599 -4.29 36.36 -33.51
N GLY A 600 -4.71 37.57 -33.16
CA GLY A 600 -5.28 38.57 -34.07
C GLY A 600 -6.77 38.40 -34.41
N GLN A 601 -7.44 37.31 -33.98
CA GLN A 601 -8.88 37.16 -34.16
C GLN A 601 -9.69 38.02 -33.19
N ILE A 602 -10.89 38.40 -33.63
CA ILE A 602 -11.87 39.12 -32.83
C ILE A 602 -12.68 38.11 -32.00
N VAL A 603 -12.71 38.33 -30.69
CA VAL A 603 -13.55 37.66 -29.71
C VAL A 603 -14.82 38.48 -29.55
N TYR A 604 -15.95 37.98 -30.03
CA TYR A 604 -17.24 38.59 -29.74
C TYR A 604 -17.77 38.05 -28.43
N PHE A 605 -18.18 38.94 -27.53
CA PHE A 605 -18.73 38.52 -26.24
C PHE A 605 -20.00 39.28 -25.87
N LYS A 606 -20.85 38.59 -25.11
CA LYS A 606 -22.03 39.14 -24.45
C LYS A 606 -21.92 38.88 -22.96
N GLY A 607 -22.12 39.91 -22.15
CA GLY A 607 -22.25 39.80 -20.70
C GLY A 607 -23.70 40.00 -20.27
N ILE A 608 -24.14 39.27 -19.24
CA ILE A 608 -25.41 39.50 -18.55
C ILE A 608 -25.08 39.68 -17.07
N VAL A 609 -25.47 40.83 -16.51
CA VAL A 609 -25.25 41.17 -15.09
C VAL A 609 -26.53 40.90 -14.33
N ILE A 610 -26.43 39.98 -13.37
CA ILE A 610 -27.51 39.67 -12.43
C ILE A 610 -27.05 40.00 -11.02
N GLU A 611 -27.96 40.51 -10.20
CA GLU A 611 -27.76 40.71 -8.78
C GLU A 611 -28.56 39.63 -8.04
N ARG A 612 -27.89 38.93 -7.13
CA ARG A 612 -28.49 37.88 -6.30
C ARG A 612 -28.48 38.30 -4.84
N LEU A 613 -29.62 38.14 -4.17
CA LEU A 613 -29.78 38.26 -2.72
C LEU A 613 -30.61 37.06 -2.25
N GLY A 614 -29.98 36.09 -1.58
CA GLY A 614 -30.61 34.81 -1.23
C GLY A 614 -31.07 34.01 -2.45
N GLU A 615 -32.38 33.74 -2.54
CA GLU A 615 -33.02 33.11 -3.71
C GLU A 615 -33.57 34.13 -4.72
N GLU A 616 -33.53 35.44 -4.41
CA GLU A 616 -33.99 36.48 -5.33
C GLU A 616 -32.92 36.83 -6.37
N HIS A 617 -33.35 36.92 -7.63
CA HIS A 617 -32.51 37.34 -8.77
C HIS A 617 -33.11 38.59 -9.43
N LYS A 618 -32.29 39.63 -9.60
CA LYS A 618 -32.67 40.88 -10.27
C LYS A 618 -31.70 41.20 -11.41
N ILE A 619 -32.24 41.71 -12.50
CA ILE A 619 -31.45 42.17 -13.65
C ILE A 619 -30.91 43.58 -13.35
N VAL A 620 -29.61 43.79 -13.53
CA VAL A 620 -28.96 45.09 -13.31
C VAL A 620 -29.01 45.92 -14.60
N LYS A 621 -29.81 46.98 -14.63
CA LYS A 621 -30.07 47.81 -15.83
C LYS A 621 -29.32 49.14 -15.77
N ASN A 622 -28.95 49.69 -16.93
CA ASN A 622 -28.31 51.01 -17.11
C ASN A 622 -27.02 51.25 -16.29
N GLU A 623 -26.35 50.19 -15.84
CA GLU A 623 -25.10 50.24 -15.10
C GLU A 623 -23.90 50.35 -16.03
N LYS A 624 -22.93 51.20 -15.65
CA LYS A 624 -21.64 51.29 -16.33
C LYS A 624 -20.74 50.14 -15.89
N ILE A 625 -20.17 49.42 -16.84
CA ILE A 625 -19.33 48.24 -16.61
C ILE A 625 -18.03 48.40 -17.39
N SER A 626 -16.89 48.24 -16.72
CA SER A 626 -15.60 48.08 -17.39
C SER A 626 -15.30 46.60 -17.60
N VAL A 627 -14.98 46.20 -18.82
CA VAL A 627 -14.53 44.84 -19.14
C VAL A 627 -13.08 44.90 -19.59
N GLY A 628 -12.21 44.17 -18.89
CA GLY A 628 -10.80 44.00 -19.23
C GLY A 628 -10.54 42.64 -19.89
N PHE A 629 -9.59 42.61 -20.82
CA PHE A 629 -9.06 41.40 -21.44
C PHE A 629 -7.62 41.19 -20.99
N TYR A 630 -7.32 40.01 -20.44
CA TYR A 630 -6.04 39.69 -19.80
C TYR A 630 -5.36 38.50 -20.48
N ASP A 631 -4.04 38.57 -20.61
CA ASP A 631 -3.21 37.50 -21.16
C ASP A 631 -2.98 36.35 -20.17
N VAL A 632 -2.19 35.35 -20.58
CA VAL A 632 -1.83 34.16 -19.79
C VAL A 632 -1.07 34.52 -18.50
N ASN A 633 -0.35 35.64 -18.50
CA ASN A 633 0.43 36.14 -17.37
C ASN A 633 -0.37 37.10 -16.47
N ASN A 634 -1.70 37.20 -16.66
CA ASN A 634 -2.59 38.15 -15.99
C ASN A 634 -2.31 39.63 -16.30
N GLN A 635 -1.66 39.95 -17.41
CA GLN A 635 -1.45 41.34 -17.85
C GLN A 635 -2.66 41.85 -18.63
N LEU A 636 -3.10 43.07 -18.34
CA LEU A 636 -4.21 43.72 -19.04
C LEU A 636 -3.76 44.08 -20.46
N ILE A 637 -4.44 43.52 -21.46
CA ILE A 637 -4.22 43.78 -22.89
C ILE A 637 -5.02 45.02 -23.33
N SER A 638 -6.31 45.06 -22.97
CA SER A 638 -7.22 46.14 -23.33
C SER A 638 -8.44 46.16 -22.41
N GLU A 639 -9.09 47.31 -22.34
CA GLU A 639 -10.26 47.55 -21.49
C GLU A 639 -11.30 48.37 -22.27
N ILE A 640 -12.58 48.05 -22.09
CA ILE A 640 -13.70 48.74 -22.75
C ILE A 640 -14.77 49.06 -21.70
N GLU A 641 -15.22 50.32 -21.67
CA GLU A 641 -16.38 50.76 -20.90
C GLU A 641 -17.68 50.52 -21.68
N LEU A 642 -18.65 49.87 -21.03
CA LEU A 642 -19.95 49.51 -21.59
C LEU A 642 -21.07 49.91 -20.63
N GLN A 643 -22.32 49.88 -21.11
CA GLN A 643 -23.50 50.09 -20.28
C GLN A 643 -24.50 48.94 -20.48
N THR A 644 -25.04 48.38 -19.40
CA THR A 644 -26.08 47.34 -19.48
C THR A 644 -27.40 47.91 -20.00
N ASN A 645 -28.08 47.19 -20.88
CA ASN A 645 -29.41 47.57 -21.39
C ASN A 645 -30.57 47.22 -20.44
N GLU A 646 -31.82 47.36 -20.90
CA GLU A 646 -33.03 47.06 -20.12
C GLU A 646 -33.18 45.58 -19.69
N TYR A 647 -32.39 44.70 -20.30
CA TYR A 647 -32.29 43.27 -19.99
C TYR A 647 -31.00 42.93 -19.21
N GLY A 648 -30.28 43.94 -18.73
CA GLY A 648 -29.03 43.81 -17.97
C GLY A 648 -27.88 43.20 -18.74
N SER A 649 -27.93 43.28 -20.06
CA SER A 649 -26.91 42.72 -20.94
C SER A 649 -26.11 43.80 -21.65
N PHE A 650 -24.88 43.46 -22.01
CA PHE A 650 -23.99 44.26 -22.86
C PHE A 650 -23.29 43.34 -23.85
N SER A 651 -22.81 43.88 -24.96
CA SER A 651 -22.04 43.12 -25.95
C SER A 651 -20.97 43.99 -26.56
N ALA A 652 -19.78 43.43 -26.74
CA ALA A 652 -18.65 44.10 -27.39
C ALA A 652 -17.70 43.04 -27.95
N SER A 653 -16.49 43.47 -28.32
CA SER A 653 -15.48 42.58 -28.86
C SER A 653 -14.06 43.01 -28.48
N PHE A 654 -13.18 42.04 -28.30
CA PHE A 654 -11.74 42.25 -28.17
C PHE A 654 -10.99 41.64 -29.32
N THR A 655 -9.86 42.21 -29.71
CA THR A 655 -8.92 41.56 -30.63
C THR A 655 -7.87 40.82 -29.82
N THR A 656 -7.68 39.53 -30.08
CA THR A 656 -6.62 38.73 -29.44
C THR A 656 -5.23 39.25 -29.80
N PRO A 657 -4.29 39.31 -28.85
CA PRO A 657 -2.95 39.83 -29.08
C PRO A 657 -2.16 38.95 -30.07
N VAL A 658 -1.21 39.56 -30.77
CA VAL A 658 -0.26 38.87 -31.66
C VAL A 658 1.14 39.00 -31.06
N GLY A 659 1.93 37.92 -31.08
CA GLY A 659 3.31 37.93 -30.57
C GLY A 659 3.44 37.82 -29.05
N THR A 660 2.37 37.49 -28.34
CA THR A 660 2.34 37.19 -26.89
C THR A 660 2.22 35.69 -26.65
N LEU A 661 2.54 35.23 -25.43
CA LEU A 661 2.38 33.83 -25.04
C LEU A 661 0.93 33.34 -25.29
N THR A 662 0.78 32.29 -26.09
CA THR A 662 -0.50 31.62 -26.33
C THR A 662 -0.89 30.78 -25.11
N GLY A 663 -2.19 30.54 -24.95
CA GLY A 663 -2.71 29.82 -23.80
C GLY A 663 -4.08 30.32 -23.36
N ARG A 664 -4.41 29.98 -22.12
CA ARG A 664 -5.69 30.34 -21.48
C ARG A 664 -5.69 31.81 -21.06
N MET A 665 -6.40 32.66 -21.82
CA MET A 665 -6.62 34.08 -21.55
C MET A 665 -8.00 34.30 -20.90
N ARG A 666 -8.27 35.50 -20.36
CA ARG A 666 -9.59 35.79 -19.76
C ARG A 666 -10.15 37.16 -20.09
N ILE A 667 -11.47 37.22 -20.26
CA ILE A 667 -12.26 38.44 -20.15
C ILE A 667 -12.83 38.53 -18.74
N GLN A 668 -12.81 39.72 -18.14
CA GLN A 668 -13.26 39.92 -16.77
C GLN A 668 -13.82 41.32 -16.56
N ASN A 669 -14.79 41.45 -15.67
CA ASN A 669 -15.14 42.70 -15.01
C ASN A 669 -15.11 42.52 -13.47
N GLU A 670 -15.61 43.51 -12.75
CA GLU A 670 -15.72 43.48 -11.27
C GLU A 670 -16.54 42.30 -10.73
N TYR A 671 -17.45 41.72 -11.53
CA TYR A 671 -18.48 40.78 -11.09
C TYR A 671 -18.38 39.39 -11.73
N GLY A 672 -17.39 39.13 -12.59
CA GLY A 672 -17.30 37.85 -13.28
C GLY A 672 -16.11 37.75 -14.21
N ARG A 673 -15.74 36.52 -14.55
CA ARG A 673 -14.67 36.21 -15.49
C ARG A 673 -15.04 35.04 -16.38
N HIS A 674 -14.51 35.02 -17.59
CA HIS A 674 -14.64 33.90 -18.51
C HIS A 674 -13.33 33.67 -19.25
N TYR A 675 -12.98 32.40 -19.41
CA TYR A 675 -11.72 32.00 -20.00
C TYR A 675 -11.91 31.58 -21.44
N ILE A 676 -10.97 31.96 -22.28
CA ILE A 676 -10.87 31.53 -23.67
C ILE A 676 -9.46 30.99 -23.91
N SER A 677 -9.31 30.05 -24.83
CA SER A 677 -7.98 29.62 -25.29
C SER A 677 -7.58 30.44 -26.51
N VAL A 678 -6.38 31.02 -26.49
CA VAL A 678 -5.79 31.67 -27.66
C VAL A 678 -4.59 30.83 -28.08
N GLU A 679 -4.74 30.08 -29.16
CA GLU A 679 -3.77 29.09 -29.61
C GLU A 679 -3.49 29.22 -31.10
N GLU A 680 -2.28 28.85 -31.52
CA GLU A 680 -1.96 28.64 -32.92
C GLU A 680 -2.45 27.27 -33.37
N TYR A 681 -3.78 27.12 -33.49
CA TYR A 681 -4.39 25.86 -33.90
C TYR A 681 -4.78 25.87 -35.39
N LYS A 682 -4.57 24.75 -36.07
CA LYS A 682 -5.22 24.49 -37.36
C LYS A 682 -6.62 23.94 -37.07
N ARG A 683 -7.63 24.39 -37.83
CA ARG A 683 -8.98 23.85 -37.67
C ARG A 683 -8.94 22.38 -38.05
N PRO A 684 -9.38 21.46 -37.17
CA PRO A 684 -9.54 20.06 -37.52
C PRO A 684 -10.34 19.93 -38.82
N LYS A 685 -9.83 19.15 -39.76
CA LYS A 685 -10.53 18.82 -41.00
C LYS A 685 -11.39 17.57 -40.87
N PHE A 686 -11.06 16.71 -39.90
CA PHE A 686 -11.75 15.46 -39.64
C PHE A 686 -11.80 15.15 -38.14
N GLU A 687 -12.65 14.19 -37.80
CA GLU A 687 -12.80 13.63 -36.46
C GLU A 687 -12.64 12.11 -36.51
N VAL A 688 -12.26 11.53 -35.36
CA VAL A 688 -12.14 10.09 -35.16
C VAL A 688 -13.09 9.70 -34.05
N VAL A 689 -14.08 8.86 -34.36
CA VAL A 689 -15.13 8.46 -33.41
C VAL A 689 -15.20 6.95 -33.35
N PHE A 690 -15.23 6.40 -32.14
CA PHE A 690 -15.45 4.97 -31.91
C PHE A 690 -16.93 4.64 -31.90
N ASP A 691 -17.26 3.46 -32.41
CA ASP A 691 -18.60 2.89 -32.28
C ASP A 691 -18.92 2.57 -30.80
N PRO A 692 -20.20 2.58 -30.40
CA PRO A 692 -20.60 2.07 -29.09
C PRO A 692 -20.17 0.61 -28.91
N VAL A 693 -19.66 0.28 -27.71
CA VAL A 693 -19.28 -1.08 -27.36
C VAL A 693 -20.54 -1.84 -26.99
N LYS A 694 -21.04 -2.66 -27.93
CA LYS A 694 -22.27 -3.45 -27.75
C LYS A 694 -21.95 -4.83 -27.20
N GLY A 695 -22.72 -5.26 -26.19
CA GLY A 695 -22.65 -6.61 -25.65
C GLY A 695 -21.55 -6.83 -24.60
N SER A 696 -21.44 -8.09 -24.15
CA SER A 696 -20.57 -8.50 -23.06
C SER A 696 -19.44 -9.39 -23.58
N TYR A 697 -18.20 -9.08 -23.21
CA TYR A 697 -17.01 -9.87 -23.57
C TYR A 697 -16.64 -10.83 -22.45
N LYS A 698 -15.91 -11.89 -22.81
CA LYS A 698 -15.29 -12.80 -21.84
C LYS A 698 -13.79 -12.56 -21.78
N LEU A 699 -13.19 -12.85 -20.63
CA LEU A 699 -11.74 -12.89 -20.51
C LEU A 699 -11.16 -13.92 -21.48
N ASP A 700 -9.94 -13.65 -21.95
CA ASP A 700 -9.21 -14.44 -22.96
C ASP A 700 -9.89 -14.54 -24.34
N SER A 701 -10.99 -13.81 -24.55
CA SER A 701 -11.64 -13.73 -25.86
C SER A 701 -11.11 -12.55 -26.69
N LYS A 702 -11.22 -12.67 -28.01
CA LYS A 702 -10.88 -11.60 -28.94
C LYS A 702 -11.93 -10.50 -28.87
N VAL A 703 -11.49 -9.29 -28.57
CA VAL A 703 -12.28 -8.06 -28.60
C VAL A 703 -11.92 -7.30 -29.87
N THR A 704 -12.94 -6.81 -30.58
CA THR A 704 -12.77 -5.94 -31.74
C THR A 704 -13.46 -4.62 -31.46
N LEU A 705 -12.68 -3.54 -31.48
CA LEU A 705 -13.21 -2.18 -31.38
C LEU A 705 -13.09 -1.51 -32.76
N SER A 706 -14.20 -0.93 -33.20
CA SER A 706 -14.29 -0.24 -34.50
C SER A 706 -14.49 1.25 -34.30
N GLY A 707 -13.93 2.02 -35.21
CA GLY A 707 -14.11 3.47 -35.27
C GLY A 707 -14.09 3.96 -36.70
N LYS A 708 -14.37 5.25 -36.85
CA LYS A 708 -14.46 5.89 -38.15
C LYS A 708 -13.77 7.26 -38.13
N ALA A 709 -13.00 7.53 -39.19
CA ALA A 709 -12.41 8.82 -39.46
C ALA A 709 -13.20 9.54 -40.55
N MET A 710 -13.84 10.66 -40.20
CA MET A 710 -14.72 11.40 -41.11
C MET A 710 -14.34 12.87 -41.15
N ALA A 711 -14.19 13.42 -42.36
CA ALA A 711 -14.05 14.85 -42.54
C ALA A 711 -15.32 15.57 -42.03
N TYR A 712 -15.17 16.76 -41.45
CA TYR A 712 -16.32 17.61 -41.10
C TYR A 712 -17.16 18.02 -42.33
N ALA A 713 -16.60 17.90 -43.53
CA ALA A 713 -17.31 18.06 -44.80
C ALA A 713 -18.18 16.85 -45.20
N GLY A 714 -18.12 15.75 -44.44
CA GLY A 714 -18.91 14.53 -44.64
C GLY A 714 -18.23 13.42 -45.45
N ASN A 715 -17.02 13.64 -45.98
CA ASN A 715 -16.27 12.61 -46.72
C ASN A 715 -15.50 11.69 -45.77
N ALA A 716 -15.33 10.44 -46.17
CA ALA A 716 -14.46 9.48 -45.48
C ALA A 716 -12.99 9.90 -45.59
N ILE A 717 -12.22 9.68 -44.52
CA ILE A 717 -10.76 9.75 -44.59
C ILE A 717 -10.25 8.34 -44.89
N ASP A 718 -10.01 8.05 -46.17
CA ASP A 718 -9.58 6.74 -46.65
C ASP A 718 -8.06 6.57 -46.57
N HIS A 719 -7.60 5.33 -46.42
CA HIS A 719 -6.18 4.95 -46.42
C HIS A 719 -5.29 5.75 -45.44
N ALA A 720 -5.87 6.35 -44.40
CA ALA A 720 -5.13 7.06 -43.36
C ALA A 720 -4.44 6.07 -42.43
N SER A 721 -3.23 6.40 -41.98
CA SER A 721 -2.48 5.58 -41.04
C SER A 721 -3.10 5.68 -39.65
N VAL A 722 -3.40 4.54 -39.04
CA VAL A 722 -3.95 4.44 -37.69
C VAL A 722 -2.93 3.72 -36.81
N LYS A 723 -2.21 4.46 -35.96
CA LYS A 723 -1.37 3.88 -34.93
C LYS A 723 -2.22 3.61 -33.70
N TYR A 724 -2.04 2.47 -33.05
CA TYR A 724 -2.85 2.12 -31.89
C TYR A 724 -2.05 1.48 -30.76
N ARG A 725 -2.55 1.66 -29.55
CA ARG A 725 -2.06 1.06 -28.31
C ARG A 725 -3.24 0.65 -27.45
N VAL A 726 -3.21 -0.56 -26.90
CA VAL A 726 -4.20 -1.10 -25.97
C VAL A 726 -3.54 -1.30 -24.62
N VAL A 727 -4.07 -0.65 -23.59
CA VAL A 727 -3.60 -0.79 -22.21
C VAL A 727 -4.70 -1.35 -21.32
N ARG A 728 -4.33 -2.17 -20.33
CA ARG A 728 -5.24 -2.74 -19.33
C ARG A 728 -4.98 -2.12 -17.98
N ASN A 729 -6.06 -1.70 -17.33
CA ASN A 729 -6.10 -1.30 -15.92
C ASN A 729 -7.11 -2.17 -15.17
N VAL A 730 -6.93 -2.33 -13.85
CA VAL A 730 -7.80 -3.17 -13.01
C VAL A 730 -8.59 -2.27 -12.05
N TYR A 731 -9.89 -2.54 -11.89
CA TYR A 731 -10.70 -1.89 -10.86
C TYR A 731 -11.58 -2.89 -10.10
N TYR A 732 -11.99 -2.50 -8.89
CA TYR A 732 -12.69 -3.38 -7.94
C TYR A 732 -14.07 -2.82 -7.56
N PRO A 733 -15.15 -3.24 -8.24
CA PRO A 733 -16.49 -2.65 -8.05
C PRO A 733 -17.07 -2.82 -6.64
N TYR A 734 -16.77 -3.94 -5.96
CA TYR A 734 -17.44 -4.32 -4.68
C TYR A 734 -16.56 -4.17 -3.45
N ARG A 735 -15.39 -3.55 -3.57
CA ARG A 735 -14.40 -3.54 -2.50
C ARG A 735 -14.76 -2.63 -1.32
N TYR A 736 -15.59 -1.60 -1.52
CA TYR A 736 -16.03 -0.69 -0.46
C TYR A 736 -16.74 -1.40 0.72
N PHE A 737 -17.23 -2.63 0.51
CA PHE A 737 -17.86 -3.47 1.54
C PHE A 737 -16.86 -4.33 2.34
N ARG A 738 -15.55 -4.21 2.09
CA ARG A 738 -14.51 -5.02 2.75
C ARG A 738 -13.34 -4.15 3.23
N TRP A 739 -13.02 -4.26 4.51
CA TRP A 739 -11.83 -3.65 5.10
C TRP A 739 -10.56 -4.38 4.60
N GLY A 740 -9.53 -3.64 4.17
CA GLY A 740 -8.22 -4.21 3.77
C GLY A 740 -7.44 -3.43 2.71
N PHE A 741 -6.16 -3.78 2.50
CA PHE A 741 -5.18 -3.10 1.62
C PHE A 741 -5.52 -3.16 0.11
N TYR A 742 -5.57 -2.00 -0.57
CA TYR A 742 -5.86 -1.92 -2.01
C TYR A 742 -4.83 -2.72 -2.82
N PRO A 743 -5.22 -3.70 -3.66
CA PRO A 743 -4.26 -4.49 -4.41
C PRO A 743 -3.52 -3.55 -5.35
N GLN A 744 -2.21 -3.71 -5.44
CA GLN A 744 -1.43 -2.89 -6.36
C GLN A 744 -1.82 -3.27 -7.80
N THR A 745 -2.15 -2.27 -8.60
CA THR A 745 -2.53 -2.44 -10.00
C THR A 745 -1.67 -1.51 -10.82
N SER A 746 -0.94 -2.06 -11.80
CA SER A 746 -0.19 -1.27 -12.77
C SER A 746 -0.88 -1.33 -14.13
N GLU A 747 -0.81 -0.23 -14.87
CA GLU A 747 -1.20 -0.22 -16.27
C GLU A 747 -0.29 -1.19 -17.04
N THR A 748 -0.88 -2.06 -17.88
CA THR A 748 -0.14 -3.06 -18.66
C THR A 748 -0.49 -2.94 -20.14
N GLU A 749 0.52 -2.91 -21.01
CA GLU A 749 0.30 -2.90 -22.45
C GLU A 749 -0.09 -4.30 -22.97
N ILE A 750 -1.26 -4.38 -23.62
CA ILE A 750 -1.85 -5.61 -24.16
C ILE A 750 -1.51 -5.82 -25.63
N ALA A 751 -1.56 -4.74 -26.42
CA ALA A 751 -1.30 -4.77 -27.85
C ALA A 751 -0.90 -3.38 -28.35
N PHE A 752 -0.09 -3.32 -29.39
CA PHE A 752 0.20 -2.10 -30.13
C PHE A 752 0.41 -2.44 -31.61
N GLY A 753 0.28 -1.46 -32.48
CA GLY A 753 0.55 -1.66 -33.90
C GLY A 753 0.05 -0.52 -34.77
N GLU A 754 0.01 -0.78 -36.06
CA GLU A 754 -0.48 0.14 -37.07
C GLU A 754 -1.48 -0.57 -37.98
N THR A 755 -2.51 0.15 -38.40
CA THR A 755 -3.48 -0.27 -39.42
C THR A 755 -3.81 0.91 -40.31
N GLN A 756 -4.74 0.76 -41.25
CA GLN A 756 -5.22 1.83 -42.11
C GLN A 756 -6.75 1.91 -42.10
N THR A 757 -7.28 3.09 -42.38
CA THR A 757 -8.71 3.25 -42.64
C THR A 757 -9.07 2.67 -44.02
N ALA A 758 -10.25 2.08 -44.13
CA ALA A 758 -10.82 1.62 -45.39
C ALA A 758 -11.36 2.79 -46.24
N ASP A 759 -11.83 2.51 -47.45
CA ASP A 759 -12.41 3.49 -48.39
C ASP A 759 -13.56 4.31 -47.79
N ASP A 760 -14.29 3.74 -46.84
CA ASP A 760 -15.40 4.41 -46.15
C ASP A 760 -14.96 5.13 -44.87
N GLY A 761 -13.66 5.14 -44.55
CA GLY A 761 -13.05 5.77 -43.38
C GLY A 761 -13.11 4.92 -42.12
N SER A 762 -13.62 3.69 -42.19
CA SER A 762 -13.68 2.78 -41.04
C SER A 762 -12.32 2.14 -40.74
N PHE A 763 -12.07 1.86 -39.48
CA PHE A 763 -10.95 1.03 -39.04
C PHE A 763 -11.40 0.10 -37.91
N SER A 764 -10.69 -1.01 -37.74
CA SER A 764 -10.92 -1.93 -36.64
C SER A 764 -9.61 -2.38 -36.03
N VAL A 765 -9.58 -2.46 -34.71
CA VAL A 765 -8.45 -2.98 -33.94
C VAL A 765 -8.95 -4.15 -33.13
N ALA A 766 -8.25 -5.28 -33.23
CA ALA A 766 -8.58 -6.47 -32.49
C ALA A 766 -7.44 -6.86 -31.56
N PHE A 767 -7.79 -7.21 -30.32
CA PHE A 767 -6.85 -7.65 -29.29
C PHE A 767 -7.52 -8.74 -28.43
N THR A 768 -6.74 -9.50 -27.68
CA THR A 768 -7.26 -10.48 -26.73
C THR A 768 -7.43 -9.84 -25.35
N ALA A 769 -8.58 -10.00 -24.71
CA ALA A 769 -8.83 -9.49 -23.36
C ALA A 769 -8.13 -10.35 -22.29
N ILE A 770 -6.80 -10.28 -22.24
CA ILE A 770 -5.96 -11.06 -21.32
C ILE A 770 -6.11 -10.49 -19.89
N PRO A 771 -6.66 -11.23 -18.92
CA PRO A 771 -6.78 -10.77 -17.54
C PRO A 771 -5.42 -10.72 -16.85
N ASP A 772 -5.37 -10.07 -15.69
CA ASP A 772 -4.27 -10.26 -14.75
C ASP A 772 -4.68 -11.34 -13.74
N ARG A 773 -4.17 -12.57 -13.94
CA ARG A 773 -4.54 -13.73 -13.10
C ARG A 773 -3.94 -13.67 -11.70
N SER A 774 -2.99 -12.77 -11.44
CA SER A 774 -2.48 -12.53 -10.09
C SER A 774 -3.49 -11.80 -9.19
N GLN A 775 -4.52 -11.17 -9.77
CA GLN A 775 -5.47 -10.38 -9.01
C GLN A 775 -6.46 -11.29 -8.24
N PRO A 776 -6.70 -11.05 -6.94
CA PRO A 776 -7.50 -11.98 -6.14
C PRO A 776 -8.96 -12.08 -6.60
N ALA A 777 -9.38 -13.27 -7.03
CA ALA A 777 -10.75 -13.55 -7.50
C ALA A 777 -11.84 -13.19 -6.47
N LEU A 778 -11.50 -13.24 -5.17
CA LEU A 778 -12.39 -12.86 -4.07
C LEU A 778 -12.97 -11.44 -4.22
N TYR A 779 -12.25 -10.52 -4.85
CA TYR A 779 -12.71 -9.14 -5.07
C TYR A 779 -13.45 -8.95 -6.40
N SER A 780 -13.60 -10.01 -7.20
CA SER A 780 -14.21 -9.97 -8.53
C SER A 780 -13.63 -8.84 -9.39
N PRO A 781 -12.31 -8.89 -9.70
CA PRO A 781 -11.63 -7.85 -10.46
C PRO A 781 -12.31 -7.64 -11.82
N VAL A 782 -12.38 -6.38 -12.24
CA VAL A 782 -12.80 -6.01 -13.58
C VAL A 782 -11.63 -5.35 -14.29
N PHE A 783 -11.37 -5.78 -15.51
CA PHE A 783 -10.26 -5.37 -16.36
C PHE A 783 -10.76 -4.39 -17.42
N ASN A 784 -10.25 -3.16 -17.37
CA ASN A 784 -10.55 -2.10 -18.33
C ASN A 784 -9.47 -2.06 -19.40
N TYR A 785 -9.83 -2.37 -20.63
CA TYR A 785 -8.96 -2.28 -21.80
C TYR A 785 -9.23 -0.97 -22.52
N THR A 786 -8.27 -0.05 -22.49
CA THR A 786 -8.34 1.24 -23.19
C THR A 786 -7.55 1.15 -24.48
N LEU A 787 -8.25 1.21 -25.61
CA LEU A 787 -7.68 1.40 -26.93
C LEU A 787 -7.50 2.89 -27.18
N MET A 788 -6.26 3.30 -27.43
CA MET A 788 -5.87 4.64 -27.86
C MET A 788 -5.43 4.56 -29.33
N VAL A 789 -5.91 5.47 -30.17
CA VAL A 789 -5.57 5.53 -31.59
C VAL A 789 -5.15 6.94 -32.00
N ASP A 790 -4.15 7.01 -32.89
CA ASP A 790 -3.72 8.22 -33.60
C ASP A 790 -3.92 8.01 -35.10
N VAL A 791 -4.83 8.77 -35.70
CA VAL A 791 -5.16 8.69 -37.13
C VAL A 791 -4.50 9.83 -37.88
N THR A 792 -3.64 9.52 -38.85
CA THR A 792 -2.88 10.47 -39.67
C THR A 792 -3.38 10.45 -41.11
N ASP A 793 -3.91 11.58 -41.60
CA ASP A 793 -4.34 11.71 -42.99
C ASP A 793 -3.16 11.87 -43.98
N ILE A 794 -3.46 11.81 -45.27
CA ILE A 794 -2.47 11.99 -46.35
C ILE A 794 -1.77 13.36 -46.33
N SER A 795 -2.33 14.35 -45.63
CA SER A 795 -1.76 15.69 -45.48
C SER A 795 -0.87 15.82 -44.24
N GLY A 796 -0.74 14.75 -43.45
CA GLY A 796 0.00 14.72 -42.19
C GLY A 796 -0.75 15.29 -41.00
N GLU A 797 -2.07 15.52 -41.11
CA GLU A 797 -2.92 15.96 -39.99
C GLU A 797 -3.27 14.75 -39.12
N VAL A 798 -3.05 14.86 -37.80
CA VAL A 798 -3.23 13.78 -36.82
C VAL A 798 -4.38 14.11 -35.86
N HIS A 799 -5.26 13.13 -35.62
CA HIS A 799 -6.28 13.20 -34.58
C HIS A 799 -6.29 11.94 -33.72
N SER A 800 -6.35 12.14 -32.40
CA SER A 800 -6.33 11.06 -31.41
C SER A 800 -7.72 10.78 -30.87
N ALA A 801 -8.02 9.52 -30.59
CA ALA A 801 -9.24 9.10 -29.90
C ALA A 801 -8.96 7.92 -28.97
N GLN A 802 -9.81 7.72 -27.96
CA GLN A 802 -9.72 6.54 -27.10
C GLN A 802 -11.08 5.94 -26.81
N LYS A 803 -11.11 4.63 -26.59
CA LYS A 803 -12.29 3.88 -26.17
C LYS A 803 -11.90 2.80 -25.18
N SER A 804 -12.73 2.63 -24.16
CA SER A 804 -12.52 1.62 -23.13
C SER A 804 -13.60 0.54 -23.19
N VAL A 805 -13.22 -0.69 -22.87
CA VAL A 805 -14.12 -1.81 -22.67
C VAL A 805 -13.75 -2.53 -21.39
N SER A 806 -14.76 -2.79 -20.56
CA SER A 806 -14.61 -3.46 -19.27
C SER A 806 -15.00 -4.92 -19.41
N VAL A 807 -14.15 -5.81 -18.91
CA VAL A 807 -14.33 -7.26 -18.97
C VAL A 807 -13.98 -7.86 -17.61
N GLY A 808 -14.80 -8.78 -17.11
CA GLY A 808 -14.56 -9.47 -15.84
C GLY A 808 -15.26 -10.81 -15.83
N GLU A 809 -15.00 -11.62 -14.80
CA GLU A 809 -15.64 -12.93 -14.65
C GLU A 809 -17.17 -12.82 -14.47
N LYS A 810 -17.62 -11.73 -13.83
CA LYS A 810 -19.03 -11.39 -13.65
C LYS A 810 -19.43 -10.33 -14.67
N SER A 811 -20.37 -10.65 -15.55
CA SER A 811 -20.80 -9.75 -16.62
C SER A 811 -21.91 -8.76 -16.22
N LEU A 812 -22.54 -8.95 -15.06
CA LEU A 812 -23.72 -8.19 -14.61
C LEU A 812 -23.41 -7.38 -13.35
N LEU A 813 -23.78 -6.11 -13.37
CA LEU A 813 -23.80 -5.22 -12.20
C LEU A 813 -25.25 -4.97 -11.77
N ILE A 814 -25.50 -5.11 -10.48
CA ILE A 814 -26.81 -4.87 -9.86
C ILE A 814 -26.69 -3.63 -8.98
N LYS A 815 -27.52 -2.62 -9.24
CA LYS A 815 -27.60 -1.40 -8.44
C LYS A 815 -28.98 -1.25 -7.82
N LEU A 816 -28.99 -1.01 -6.51
CA LEU A 816 -30.17 -0.60 -5.74
C LEU A 816 -30.22 0.93 -5.71
N ASP A 817 -31.34 1.51 -6.13
CA ASP A 817 -31.56 2.97 -6.05
C ASP A 817 -32.29 3.29 -4.74
N LEU A 818 -31.54 3.40 -3.65
CA LEU A 818 -32.05 3.62 -2.30
C LEU A 818 -31.25 4.73 -1.61
N ALA A 819 -31.95 5.62 -0.91
CA ALA A 819 -31.33 6.66 -0.10
C ALA A 819 -30.64 6.08 1.14
N GLU A 820 -29.65 6.80 1.68
CA GLU A 820 -28.90 6.39 2.89
C GLU A 820 -29.81 6.25 4.12
N MET A 821 -30.83 7.12 4.24
CA MET A 821 -31.87 7.02 5.25
C MET A 821 -33.22 6.83 4.56
N VAL A 822 -33.98 5.85 5.06
CA VAL A 822 -35.26 5.45 4.49
C VAL A 822 -36.30 5.44 5.59
N ASN A 823 -37.42 6.12 5.37
CA ASN A 823 -38.58 5.95 6.24
C ASN A 823 -39.24 4.60 5.93
N ARG A 824 -39.09 3.65 6.85
CA ARG A 824 -39.65 2.29 6.74
C ARG A 824 -41.14 2.30 6.41
N ASP A 825 -41.88 3.25 6.96
CA ASP A 825 -43.34 3.31 6.80
C ASP A 825 -43.75 3.97 5.46
N ALA A 826 -42.79 4.47 4.67
CA ALA A 826 -43.03 5.16 3.40
C ALA A 826 -42.44 4.47 2.17
N VAL A 827 -41.71 3.35 2.32
CA VAL A 827 -41.13 2.62 1.18
C VAL A 827 -41.92 1.35 0.89
N GLU A 828 -42.64 1.37 -0.23
CA GLU A 828 -43.43 0.24 -0.73
C GLU A 828 -42.67 -0.64 -1.72
N GLN A 829 -41.73 -0.07 -2.50
CA GLN A 829 -40.95 -0.77 -3.52
C GLN A 829 -39.52 -0.23 -3.59
N ILE A 830 -38.56 -1.12 -3.90
CA ILE A 830 -37.16 -0.78 -4.10
C ILE A 830 -36.82 -1.09 -5.56
N ALA A 831 -36.39 -0.07 -6.30
CA ALA A 831 -36.00 -0.22 -7.70
C ALA A 831 -34.62 -0.89 -7.79
N ILE A 832 -34.53 -1.92 -8.64
CA ILE A 832 -33.29 -2.62 -8.97
C ILE A 832 -33.00 -2.35 -10.43
N THR A 833 -31.77 -1.95 -10.74
CA THR A 833 -31.29 -1.76 -12.11
C THR A 833 -30.12 -2.69 -12.40
N THR A 834 -30.15 -3.31 -13.57
CA THR A 834 -29.14 -4.22 -14.09
C THR A 834 -28.45 -3.60 -15.29
N THR A 835 -27.12 -3.62 -15.28
CA THR A 835 -26.31 -3.23 -16.44
C THR A 835 -25.19 -4.23 -16.65
N ASN A 836 -24.68 -4.32 -17.87
CA ASN A 836 -23.39 -4.95 -18.09
C ASN A 836 -22.23 -4.09 -17.55
N LEU A 837 -21.00 -4.59 -17.62
CA LEU A 837 -19.79 -3.87 -17.18
C LEU A 837 -19.48 -2.59 -17.99
N ASN A 838 -20.16 -2.37 -19.12
CA ASN A 838 -19.99 -1.22 -20.00
C ASN A 838 -21.15 -0.20 -19.87
N GLY A 839 -22.07 -0.41 -18.92
CA GLY A 839 -23.17 0.50 -18.64
C GLY A 839 -24.38 0.37 -19.57
N GLU A 840 -24.43 -0.64 -20.44
CA GLU A 840 -25.64 -0.97 -21.20
C GLU A 840 -26.64 -1.69 -20.31
N LYS A 841 -27.92 -1.34 -20.41
CA LYS A 841 -29.00 -1.98 -19.64
C LYS A 841 -29.22 -3.41 -20.15
N GLU A 842 -29.30 -4.36 -19.22
CA GLU A 842 -29.69 -5.75 -19.47
C GLU A 842 -31.07 -6.07 -18.89
#